data_AF-A0A2H0VPB5-F1
#
_entry.id   AF-A0A2H0VPB5-F1
#
_cell.length_a   1.000
_cell.length_b   1.000
_cell.length_c   1.000
_cell.angle_alpha   90.00
_cell.angle_beta   90.00
_cell.angle_gamma   90.00
#
_symmetry.space_group_name_H-M   'P 1'
#
loop_
_entity.id
_entity.type
_entity.pdbx_description
1 polymer ?
#
loop_
_entity_poly.entity_id
_entity_poly.type
_entity_poly.pdbx_seq_one_letter_code
_entity_poly.pdbx_strand_id
1 'polypeptide(L)'
;MNKNFILFISIFIFNYCYSCEVETHRDWLCKVLELIQERFSFSTLDREDIKNNKVIFAEVDTIIEDALATYPDDLSIILPCIRILYIQGNHYLYRDLPILAQKKLRIAKELCEKELSSSSQSVEEICQKLVAIDGRLPSFYAMVLRLLGKAYILSIDPYGQLQKEEGEVSLAEAVKIREYIDSQRHDKRFQDTIDNDNRVNNTHIFKVDLAAYVYLNKDLDEAEKVFLELVKVDNPINQLRCLRRLLVIYQKKGRQEANLLARQNYYKCALETVAKMVPIIDHNPNIYRISHLLTTIGQLYFDPQNPFRDLQLSRHFFEQAKQTCPDELQSISILLHQGLSGVYQEIALLEDKLSKKKKQDYLETSSAIYLREFNKKSERQVIAYEQLGDIYLERGEFIVASTLYSNALSLLRKIAASLESPIWVRLQQKMEQVERAICPNQEQNLSAYIQRLSTYRNRLETMREQAKNMIGKKPVKEVFAYITEEYKKLLQLILKDLIADGTFPPFALVCGGSMSWSVTTPYSDVELAFLIDAERSKNEIAAIKNLSTLLTLRLSAIGETPASYLKLESLSWLGPGDGPSPRGIMLDPFQLATFEKYFIGTPEEFAFLQKDTSAKLTHVGFSFIHPSLILGDPSLLSRYKKQLKRTFSLQDREDFSRDWFKRDLTRFAIKRYHDASGEMCSVKHDLYRSLDVVLYNLAFRFCLLEAKTPWELFEMLEAKGYISRVMANEGLKVLNIIGRLRIQTYLEAQQQREWIDPTMTEIETARNFLKSFHEYVKITFPDVNTEDKSSLDNIDSARQQLVSNKAFYGFTHPIVAQNHACLGCLFIKIGHYHEAIHELKEAIRIDSIMYGTHHSRLINYYKQLDFCKEKIDSQDSLPEFPCYSQCKEAQLAILHPLHKVRDLKQQAKVSLKQGDVSRANALLDLSQIVFAGYCQDRKQESPSK
;
A
#
# COMPACT_ATOMS: atom_id res chain seq x y z
N MET A 1 7.00 10.53 20.35
CA MET A 1 6.01 10.72 21.43
C MET A 1 4.58 10.30 21.07
N ASN A 2 4.12 10.35 19.81
CA ASN A 2 2.73 9.95 19.43
C ASN A 2 2.37 8.45 19.57
N LYS A 3 3.34 7.53 19.43
CA LYS A 3 3.07 6.08 19.63
C LYS A 3 2.61 5.74 21.05
N ASN A 4 3.05 6.49 22.05
CA ASN A 4 2.67 6.26 23.44
C ASN A 4 1.24 6.70 23.75
N PHE A 5 0.70 7.68 23.01
CA PHE A 5 -0.67 8.18 23.25
C PHE A 5 -1.73 7.24 22.66
N ILE A 6 -1.51 6.75 21.44
CA ILE A 6 -2.38 5.74 20.80
C ILE A 6 -2.30 4.42 21.57
N LEU A 7 -1.08 3.99 21.94
CA LEU A 7 -0.90 2.80 22.77
C LEU A 7 -1.60 2.95 24.13
N PHE A 8 -1.59 4.15 24.72
CA PHE A 8 -2.30 4.43 25.96
C PHE A 8 -3.83 4.35 25.78
N ILE A 9 -4.42 4.95 24.74
CA ILE A 9 -5.86 4.87 24.45
C ILE A 9 -6.30 3.44 24.05
N SER A 10 -5.49 2.69 23.29
CA SER A 10 -5.81 1.30 22.91
C SER A 10 -5.69 0.32 24.08
N ILE A 11 -4.67 0.47 24.93
CA ILE A 11 -4.59 -0.25 26.23
C ILE A 11 -5.76 0.16 27.14
N PHE A 12 -6.25 1.39 26.97
CA PHE A 12 -7.32 1.94 27.75
C PHE A 12 -8.70 1.38 27.36
N ILE A 13 -9.08 1.34 26.07
CA ILE A 13 -10.34 0.71 25.62
C ILE A 13 -10.40 -0.77 26.06
N PHE A 14 -9.25 -1.45 26.09
CA PHE A 14 -9.14 -2.83 26.56
C PHE A 14 -9.37 -2.98 28.08
N ASN A 15 -8.98 -1.98 28.90
CA ASN A 15 -9.22 -1.98 30.35
C ASN A 15 -10.62 -1.42 30.72
N TYR A 16 -11.14 -0.48 29.94
CA TYR A 16 -12.42 0.20 30.10
C TYR A 16 -13.61 -0.77 30.05
N CYS A 17 -13.55 -1.78 29.17
CA CYS A 17 -14.61 -2.78 29.05
C CYS A 17 -14.65 -3.81 30.20
N TYR A 18 -13.75 -3.76 31.20
CA TYR A 18 -13.58 -4.87 32.14
C TYR A 18 -13.77 -4.56 33.66
N SER A 19 -13.89 -3.32 34.17
CA SER A 19 -13.65 -3.16 35.63
C SER A 19 -14.15 -1.98 36.52
N CYS A 20 -15.06 -1.05 36.19
CA CYS A 20 -15.29 0.10 37.09
C CYS A 20 -16.74 0.40 37.56
N GLU A 21 -16.86 0.87 38.82
CA GLU A 21 -18.05 1.47 39.43
C GLU A 21 -18.30 2.90 38.91
N VAL A 22 -19.56 3.39 38.98
CA VAL A 22 -20.07 4.61 38.31
C VAL A 22 -19.36 5.92 38.73
N GLU A 23 -18.93 6.07 39.99
CA GLU A 23 -18.24 7.29 40.46
C GLU A 23 -16.78 7.36 39.96
N THR A 24 -16.05 6.25 40.00
CA THR A 24 -14.68 6.17 39.45
C THR A 24 -14.62 6.36 37.93
N HIS A 25 -15.71 6.03 37.25
CA HIS A 25 -15.85 6.19 35.81
C HIS A 25 -15.97 7.67 35.39
N ARG A 26 -16.73 8.46 36.16
CA ARG A 26 -16.97 9.89 35.90
C ARG A 26 -15.67 10.72 36.01
N ASP A 27 -14.97 10.61 37.14
CA ASP A 27 -13.74 11.38 37.40
C ASP A 27 -12.64 11.08 36.36
N TRP A 28 -12.59 9.83 35.92
CA TRP A 28 -11.66 9.38 34.89
C TRP A 28 -12.02 9.95 33.51
N LEU A 29 -13.31 9.92 33.13
CA LEU A 29 -13.79 10.46 31.87
C LEU A 29 -13.48 11.96 31.75
N CYS A 30 -13.70 12.73 32.83
CA CYS A 30 -13.32 14.14 32.91
C CYS A 30 -11.83 14.33 32.61
N LYS A 31 -10.96 13.53 33.22
CA LYS A 31 -9.50 13.62 33.03
C LYS A 31 -9.06 13.31 31.60
N VAL A 32 -9.77 12.43 30.91
CA VAL A 32 -9.48 12.11 29.50
C VAL A 32 -9.98 13.18 28.57
N LEU A 33 -11.15 13.74 28.80
CA LEU A 33 -11.61 14.90 28.06
C LEU A 33 -10.65 16.09 28.25
N GLU A 34 -10.12 16.31 29.46
CA GLU A 34 -9.06 17.29 29.72
C GLU A 34 -7.77 17.00 28.94
N LEU A 35 -7.27 15.76 28.96
CA LEU A 35 -6.07 15.36 28.21
C LEU A 35 -6.25 15.49 26.69
N ILE A 36 -7.43 15.16 26.18
CA ILE A 36 -7.80 15.40 24.79
C ILE A 36 -7.71 16.90 24.51
N GLN A 37 -8.33 17.74 25.34
CA GLN A 37 -8.28 19.19 25.17
C GLN A 37 -6.88 19.80 25.23
N GLU A 38 -6.01 19.33 26.12
CA GLU A 38 -4.61 19.79 26.23
C GLU A 38 -3.78 19.42 25.00
N ARG A 39 -4.12 18.30 24.33
CA ARG A 39 -3.39 17.76 23.18
C ARG A 39 -3.92 18.27 21.84
N PHE A 40 -5.20 18.64 21.76
CA PHE A 40 -5.80 19.25 20.59
C PHE A 40 -5.47 20.74 20.53
N SER A 41 -4.45 21.08 19.72
CA SER A 41 -4.12 22.49 19.46
C SER A 41 -5.27 23.19 18.72
N PHE A 42 -5.67 24.33 19.25
CA PHE A 42 -6.59 25.29 18.61
C PHE A 42 -5.95 26.03 17.43
N SER A 43 -4.62 26.07 17.41
CA SER A 43 -3.84 26.69 16.35
C SER A 43 -4.00 25.85 15.08
N THR A 44 -4.87 26.33 14.20
CA THR A 44 -5.00 25.82 12.82
C THR A 44 -4.05 26.52 11.86
N LEU A 45 -3.00 27.14 12.41
CA LEU A 45 -2.06 27.98 11.69
C LEU A 45 -0.75 27.24 11.43
N ASP A 46 -0.38 26.30 12.30
CA ASP A 46 0.81 25.46 12.17
C ASP A 46 0.47 24.11 11.48
N ARG A 47 1.36 23.69 10.58
CA ARG A 47 1.26 22.43 9.82
C ARG A 47 1.50 21.18 10.68
N GLU A 48 2.28 21.30 11.75
CA GLU A 48 2.62 20.19 12.64
C GLU A 48 1.44 19.84 13.56
N ASP A 49 0.72 20.86 14.06
CA ASP A 49 -0.48 20.72 14.89
C ASP A 49 -1.60 19.93 14.18
N ILE A 50 -1.83 20.21 12.90
CA ILE A 50 -2.93 19.57 12.13
C ILE A 50 -2.61 18.10 11.80
N LYS A 51 -1.34 17.78 11.55
CA LYS A 51 -0.89 16.41 11.31
C LYS A 51 -1.07 15.53 12.54
N ASN A 52 -0.88 16.10 13.73
CA ASN A 52 -1.05 15.40 15.00
C ASN A 52 -2.52 15.03 15.30
N ASN A 53 -3.47 15.85 14.85
CA ASN A 53 -4.91 15.63 15.09
C ASN A 53 -5.52 14.46 14.28
N LYS A 54 -4.90 14.04 13.17
CA LYS A 54 -5.46 13.07 12.19
C LYS A 54 -5.69 11.65 12.73
N VAL A 55 -4.94 11.21 13.74
CA VAL A 55 -4.85 9.80 14.13
C VAL A 55 -5.87 9.39 15.22
N ILE A 56 -6.64 10.34 15.76
CA ILE A 56 -7.36 10.16 17.04
C ILE A 56 -8.87 10.44 16.92
N PHE A 57 -9.37 10.89 15.76
CA PHE A 57 -10.76 11.38 15.66
C PHE A 57 -11.84 10.31 15.77
N ALA A 58 -11.58 9.08 15.30
CA ALA A 58 -12.59 8.00 15.36
C ALA A 58 -12.78 7.51 16.81
N GLU A 59 -11.69 7.40 17.56
CA GLU A 59 -11.70 7.00 18.97
C GLU A 59 -12.30 8.10 19.86
N VAL A 60 -12.06 9.37 19.54
CA VAL A 60 -12.66 10.52 20.28
C VAL A 60 -14.17 10.60 20.09
N ASP A 61 -14.68 10.27 18.90
CA ASP A 61 -16.12 10.28 18.63
C ASP A 61 -16.87 9.29 19.53
N THR A 62 -16.35 8.07 19.67
CA THR A 62 -16.93 7.06 20.57
C THR A 62 -16.90 7.51 22.03
N ILE A 63 -15.80 8.12 22.48
CA ILE A 63 -15.68 8.65 23.84
C ILE A 63 -16.72 9.75 24.10
N ILE A 64 -16.95 10.67 23.15
CA ILE A 64 -17.95 11.73 23.29
C ILE A 64 -19.38 11.16 23.30
N GLU A 65 -19.68 10.22 22.41
CA GLU A 65 -20.99 9.57 22.34
C GLU A 65 -21.32 8.82 23.64
N ASP A 66 -20.38 8.03 24.16
CA ASP A 66 -20.53 7.32 25.44
C ASP A 66 -20.65 8.28 26.63
N ALA A 67 -19.85 9.35 26.64
CA ALA A 67 -19.87 10.39 27.67
C ALA A 67 -21.24 11.07 27.77
N LEU A 68 -21.77 11.51 26.63
CA LEU A 68 -23.06 12.21 26.56
C LEU A 68 -24.25 11.28 26.81
N ALA A 69 -24.14 10.00 26.44
CA ALA A 69 -25.16 9.00 26.74
C ALA A 69 -25.21 8.64 28.24
N THR A 70 -24.05 8.60 28.89
CA THR A 70 -23.93 8.20 30.31
C THR A 70 -24.22 9.35 31.27
N TYR A 71 -23.79 10.58 30.93
CA TYR A 71 -23.91 11.77 31.79
C TYR A 71 -24.51 12.97 31.04
N PRO A 72 -25.79 12.90 30.64
CA PRO A 72 -26.41 13.90 29.76
C PRO A 72 -26.57 15.28 30.38
N ASP A 73 -26.52 15.41 31.71
CA ASP A 73 -26.77 16.65 32.47
C ASP A 73 -25.53 17.14 33.25
N ASP A 74 -24.37 16.49 33.10
CA ASP A 74 -23.17 16.83 33.86
C ASP A 74 -22.30 17.88 33.14
N LEU A 75 -22.30 19.11 33.64
CA LEU A 75 -21.52 20.22 33.08
C LEU A 75 -20.01 19.96 33.05
N SER A 76 -19.47 19.14 33.97
CA SER A 76 -18.04 18.78 33.97
C SER A 76 -17.65 17.91 32.76
N ILE A 77 -18.62 17.29 32.10
CA ILE A 77 -18.45 16.44 30.91
C ILE A 77 -18.94 17.16 29.65
N ILE A 78 -20.09 17.84 29.73
CA ILE A 78 -20.71 18.54 28.60
C ILE A 78 -19.80 19.67 28.08
N LEU A 79 -19.25 20.49 28.98
CA LEU A 79 -18.41 21.62 28.57
C LEU A 79 -17.16 21.15 27.81
N PRO A 80 -16.46 20.09 28.27
CA PRO A 80 -15.40 19.54 27.47
C PRO A 80 -15.81 18.98 26.11
N CYS A 81 -16.95 18.29 26.03
CA CYS A 81 -17.48 17.74 24.80
C CYS A 81 -17.82 18.83 23.76
N ILE A 82 -18.50 19.92 24.17
CA ILE A 82 -18.81 21.07 23.29
C ILE A 82 -17.52 21.61 22.66
N ARG A 83 -16.48 21.76 23.48
CA ARG A 83 -15.18 22.26 23.04
C ARG A 83 -14.49 21.34 22.04
N ILE A 84 -14.46 20.05 22.32
CA ILE A 84 -13.87 19.06 21.38
C ILE A 84 -14.67 19.02 20.07
N LEU A 85 -16.00 19.05 20.14
CA LEU A 85 -16.88 19.01 18.96
C LEU A 85 -16.68 20.22 18.03
N TYR A 86 -16.54 21.44 18.55
CA TYR A 86 -16.27 22.58 17.67
C TYR A 86 -14.83 22.56 17.13
N ILE A 87 -13.85 22.03 17.87
CA ILE A 87 -12.47 21.82 17.36
C ILE A 87 -12.48 20.81 16.20
N GLN A 88 -13.21 19.70 16.35
CA GLN A 88 -13.44 18.73 15.28
C GLN A 88 -14.14 19.38 14.08
N GLY A 89 -15.20 20.15 14.32
CA GLY A 89 -15.91 20.91 13.29
C GLY A 89 -14.99 21.85 12.52
N ASN A 90 -14.15 22.61 13.23
CA ASN A 90 -13.14 23.48 12.65
C ASN A 90 -12.14 22.66 11.80
N HIS A 91 -11.62 21.54 12.32
CA HIS A 91 -10.72 20.65 11.59
C HIS A 91 -11.33 20.16 10.27
N TYR A 92 -12.59 19.72 10.29
CA TYR A 92 -13.29 19.27 9.07
C TYR A 92 -13.48 20.41 8.06
N LEU A 93 -13.80 21.62 8.49
CA LEU A 93 -13.83 22.81 7.61
C LEU A 93 -12.45 23.13 7.04
N TYR A 94 -11.40 22.90 7.81
CA TYR A 94 -10.03 23.10 7.33
C TYR A 94 -9.64 22.11 6.23
N ARG A 95 -10.27 20.93 6.18
CA ARG A 95 -10.03 19.86 5.20
C ARG A 95 -11.09 19.75 4.11
N ASP A 96 -11.87 20.80 3.89
CA ASP A 96 -12.92 20.85 2.87
C ASP A 96 -14.01 19.77 3.04
N LEU A 97 -14.36 19.43 4.29
CA LEU A 97 -15.40 18.48 4.65
C LEU A 97 -16.57 19.17 5.38
N PRO A 98 -17.29 20.11 4.73
CA PRO A 98 -18.30 20.94 5.38
C PRO A 98 -19.47 20.14 5.95
N ILE A 99 -19.86 19.02 5.32
CA ILE A 99 -20.96 18.17 5.80
C ILE A 99 -20.60 17.48 7.13
N LEU A 100 -19.38 16.97 7.24
CA LEU A 100 -18.90 16.37 8.50
C LEU A 100 -18.75 17.44 9.59
N ALA A 101 -18.31 18.64 9.22
CA ALA A 101 -18.28 19.77 10.15
C ALA A 101 -19.68 20.12 10.67
N GLN A 102 -20.69 20.22 9.79
CA GLN A 102 -22.07 20.47 10.19
C GLN A 102 -22.58 19.44 11.19
N LYS A 103 -22.31 18.14 10.95
CA LYS A 103 -22.73 17.07 11.86
C LYS A 103 -22.21 17.30 13.29
N LYS A 104 -20.93 17.64 13.45
CA LYS A 104 -20.32 17.87 14.77
C LYS A 104 -20.80 19.17 15.42
N LEU A 105 -20.89 20.23 14.62
CA LEU A 105 -21.25 21.57 15.10
C LEU A 105 -22.72 21.69 15.49
N ARG A 106 -23.62 20.91 14.87
CA ARG A 106 -25.03 20.81 15.28
C ARG A 106 -25.17 20.20 16.67
N ILE A 107 -24.46 19.11 16.96
CA ILE A 107 -24.45 18.48 18.29
C ILE A 107 -23.94 19.49 19.33
N ALA A 108 -22.84 20.19 19.04
CA ALA A 108 -22.31 21.22 19.94
C ALA A 108 -23.31 22.37 20.16
N LYS A 109 -24.05 22.77 19.11
CA LYS A 109 -25.08 23.81 19.19
C LYS A 109 -26.24 23.37 20.10
N GLU A 110 -26.76 22.17 19.89
CA GLU A 110 -27.85 21.58 20.69
C GLU A 110 -27.47 21.49 22.18
N LEU A 111 -26.22 21.12 22.48
CA LEU A 111 -25.72 21.07 23.85
C LEU A 111 -25.65 22.46 24.51
N CYS A 112 -25.29 23.51 23.76
CA CYS A 112 -25.33 24.88 24.26
C CYS A 112 -26.77 25.40 24.45
N GLU A 113 -27.70 24.99 23.57
CA GLU A 113 -29.10 25.46 23.56
C GLU A 113 -30.02 24.69 24.51
N LYS A 114 -29.55 23.59 25.11
CA LYS A 114 -30.36 22.70 25.96
C LYS A 114 -31.16 23.42 27.06
N GLU A 115 -30.60 24.47 27.64
CA GLU A 115 -31.20 25.27 28.71
C GLU A 115 -31.85 26.59 28.22
N LEU A 116 -31.88 26.82 26.90
CA LEU A 116 -32.50 27.99 26.28
C LEU A 116 -33.94 27.66 25.83
N SER A 117 -34.95 28.01 26.63
CA SER A 117 -36.37 27.83 26.27
C SER A 117 -36.83 28.77 25.11
N SER A 118 -37.66 28.29 24.17
CA SER A 118 -38.17 29.06 22.99
C SER A 118 -39.12 30.22 23.38
N SER A 119 -39.36 31.27 22.58
CA SER A 119 -38.83 31.79 21.31
C SER A 119 -38.78 33.33 21.39
N SER A 120 -37.74 33.95 20.81
CA SER A 120 -37.41 35.39 20.84
C SER A 120 -36.64 35.86 22.08
N GLN A 121 -35.47 35.26 22.32
CA GLN A 121 -34.51 35.76 23.31
C GLN A 121 -33.58 36.80 22.65
N SER A 122 -33.32 37.91 23.33
CA SER A 122 -32.30 38.87 22.88
C SER A 122 -30.88 38.29 23.07
N VAL A 123 -29.89 38.79 22.34
CA VAL A 123 -28.47 38.36 22.50
C VAL A 123 -27.99 38.55 23.93
N GLU A 124 -28.46 39.61 24.59
CA GLU A 124 -28.20 39.88 26.00
C GLU A 124 -28.79 38.80 26.90
N GLU A 125 -30.05 38.42 26.71
CA GLU A 125 -30.70 37.33 27.46
C GLU A 125 -30.00 35.99 27.27
N ILE A 126 -29.61 35.66 26.03
CA ILE A 126 -28.85 34.44 25.70
C ILE A 126 -27.53 34.45 26.48
N CYS A 127 -26.77 35.53 26.42
CA CYS A 127 -25.49 35.63 27.11
C CYS A 127 -25.64 35.58 28.63
N GLN A 128 -26.66 36.24 29.20
CA GLN A 128 -26.93 36.25 30.64
C GLN A 128 -27.36 34.87 31.16
N LYS A 129 -28.14 34.11 30.38
CA LYS A 129 -28.53 32.73 30.74
C LYS A 129 -27.34 31.78 30.67
N LEU A 130 -26.57 31.83 29.58
CA LEU A 130 -25.41 30.96 29.41
C LEU A 130 -24.32 31.23 30.45
N VAL A 131 -24.02 32.50 30.74
CA VAL A 131 -23.00 32.86 31.74
C VAL A 131 -23.42 32.50 33.17
N ALA A 132 -24.73 32.40 33.45
CA ALA A 132 -25.25 31.95 34.74
C ALA A 132 -25.05 30.44 34.96
N ILE A 133 -24.92 29.66 33.89
CA ILE A 133 -24.60 28.23 33.92
C ILE A 133 -23.09 28.04 34.04
N ASP A 134 -22.31 28.62 33.10
CA ASP A 134 -20.85 28.61 33.12
C ASP A 134 -20.29 29.78 32.30
N GLY A 135 -19.26 30.45 32.81
CA GLY A 135 -18.66 31.63 32.17
C GLY A 135 -18.07 31.39 30.78
N ARG A 136 -17.79 30.14 30.40
CA ARG A 136 -17.20 29.76 29.11
C ARG A 136 -18.25 29.56 28.01
N LEU A 137 -19.49 29.23 28.38
CA LEU A 137 -20.57 28.88 27.43
C LEU A 137 -20.87 29.97 26.38
N PRO A 138 -20.95 31.28 26.73
CA PRO A 138 -21.14 32.32 25.73
C PRO A 138 -20.08 32.32 24.63
N SER A 139 -18.81 32.06 24.99
CA SER A 139 -17.70 32.01 24.04
C SER A 139 -17.76 30.76 23.16
N PHE A 140 -18.01 29.59 23.75
CA PHE A 140 -18.19 28.33 23.01
C PHE A 140 -19.35 28.42 22.03
N TYR A 141 -20.48 28.97 22.47
CA TYR A 141 -21.66 29.14 21.62
C TYR A 141 -21.38 30.06 20.42
N ALA A 142 -20.71 31.20 20.65
CA ALA A 142 -20.28 32.08 19.56
C ALA A 142 -19.35 31.35 18.55
N MET A 143 -18.40 30.54 19.03
CA MET A 143 -17.49 29.78 18.17
C MET A 143 -18.22 28.71 17.35
N VAL A 144 -19.12 27.97 17.99
CA VAL A 144 -19.97 26.95 17.35
C VAL A 144 -20.80 27.59 16.24
N LEU A 145 -21.52 28.67 16.53
CA LEU A 145 -22.34 29.38 15.53
C LEU A 145 -21.50 29.92 14.37
N ARG A 146 -20.32 30.48 14.65
CA ARG A 146 -19.39 30.95 13.62
C ARG A 146 -18.96 29.82 12.68
N LEU A 147 -18.51 28.70 13.23
CA LEU A 147 -18.03 27.58 12.44
C LEU A 147 -19.20 26.90 11.70
N LEU A 148 -20.36 26.77 12.34
CA LEU A 148 -21.54 26.17 11.73
C LEU A 148 -22.04 27.01 10.56
N GLY A 149 -22.06 28.34 10.73
CA GLY A 149 -22.38 29.26 9.65
C GLY A 149 -21.46 29.07 8.45
N LYS A 150 -20.14 29.00 8.67
CA LYS A 150 -19.16 28.67 7.60
C LYS A 150 -19.42 27.31 6.96
N ALA A 151 -19.82 26.32 7.75
CA ALA A 151 -20.09 24.97 7.26
C ALA A 151 -21.31 24.91 6.32
N TYR A 152 -22.37 25.66 6.63
CA TYR A 152 -23.55 25.78 5.75
C TYR A 152 -23.26 26.55 4.47
N ILE A 153 -22.37 27.52 4.53
CA ILE A 153 -22.01 28.33 3.37
C ILE A 153 -21.14 27.53 2.39
N LEU A 154 -20.29 26.65 2.92
CA LEU A 154 -19.35 25.85 2.14
C LEU A 154 -19.94 24.52 1.64
N SER A 155 -21.13 24.11 2.08
CA SER A 155 -21.79 22.90 1.55
C SER A 155 -22.35 23.13 0.15
N ILE A 156 -21.98 22.24 -0.78
CA ILE A 156 -22.54 22.19 -2.14
C ILE A 156 -23.62 21.12 -2.13
N ASP A 157 -24.86 21.50 -1.85
CA ASP A 157 -26.04 20.65 -2.03
C ASP A 157 -26.85 21.18 -3.25
N PRO A 158 -27.41 20.31 -4.13
CA PRO A 158 -28.28 20.68 -5.25
C PRO A 158 -29.46 21.63 -4.93
N TYR A 159 -29.82 21.86 -3.66
CA TYR A 159 -30.86 22.82 -3.25
C TYR A 159 -30.33 24.13 -2.62
N GLY A 160 -29.04 24.45 -2.82
CA GLY A 160 -28.18 25.42 -2.08
C GLY A 160 -28.55 26.91 -1.96
N GLN A 161 -29.83 27.30 -1.94
CA GLN A 161 -30.28 28.61 -1.46
C GLN A 161 -30.70 28.59 0.03
N LEU A 162 -31.41 27.55 0.49
CA LEU A 162 -31.97 27.48 1.85
C LEU A 162 -30.90 27.44 2.96
N GLN A 163 -29.80 26.70 2.78
CA GLN A 163 -28.74 26.60 3.81
C GLN A 163 -27.88 27.87 3.91
N LYS A 164 -27.84 28.71 2.86
CA LYS A 164 -27.05 29.95 2.86
C LYS A 164 -27.65 31.00 3.80
N GLU A 165 -28.97 31.13 3.84
CA GLU A 165 -29.65 32.05 4.76
C GLU A 165 -29.40 31.65 6.21
N GLU A 166 -29.50 30.35 6.53
CA GLU A 166 -29.14 29.81 7.87
C GLU A 166 -27.68 30.12 8.25
N GLY A 167 -26.77 30.06 7.28
CA GLY A 167 -25.37 30.46 7.45
C GLY A 167 -25.19 31.95 7.76
N GLU A 168 -25.96 32.83 7.11
CA GLU A 168 -25.94 34.29 7.36
C GLU A 168 -26.36 34.59 8.79
N VAL A 169 -27.52 34.04 9.18
CA VAL A 169 -28.12 34.26 10.48
C VAL A 169 -27.17 33.78 11.58
N SER A 170 -26.59 32.59 11.42
CA SER A 170 -25.66 32.01 12.40
C SER A 170 -24.39 32.87 12.56
N LEU A 171 -23.82 33.40 11.48
CA LEU A 171 -22.64 34.29 11.55
C LEU A 171 -22.98 35.65 12.17
N ALA A 172 -24.12 36.24 11.81
CA ALA A 172 -24.54 37.53 12.33
C ALA A 172 -24.82 37.45 13.84
N GLU A 173 -25.46 36.37 14.28
CA GLU A 173 -25.69 36.10 15.70
C GLU A 173 -24.37 35.87 16.46
N ALA A 174 -23.44 35.09 15.89
CA ALA A 174 -22.12 34.88 16.47
C ALA A 174 -21.33 36.18 16.68
N VAL A 175 -21.40 37.12 15.72
CA VAL A 175 -20.78 38.45 15.85
C VAL A 175 -21.41 39.25 16.99
N LYS A 176 -22.74 39.30 17.07
CA LYS A 176 -23.45 40.04 18.13
C LYS A 176 -23.14 39.50 19.52
N ILE A 177 -23.14 38.17 19.68
CA ILE A 177 -22.76 37.52 20.95
C ILE A 177 -21.33 37.91 21.33
N ARG A 178 -20.41 37.90 20.36
CA ARG A 178 -19.02 38.26 20.62
C ARG A 178 -18.84 39.74 20.99
N GLU A 179 -19.54 40.64 20.32
CA GLU A 179 -19.54 42.07 20.64
C GLU A 179 -20.13 42.35 22.04
N TYR A 180 -21.15 41.59 22.44
CA TYR A 180 -21.70 41.65 23.79
C TYR A 180 -20.69 41.15 24.84
N ILE A 181 -20.03 40.01 24.61
CA ILE A 181 -18.96 39.52 25.50
C ILE A 181 -17.85 40.58 25.64
N ASP A 182 -17.48 41.22 24.54
CA ASP A 182 -16.49 42.29 24.53
C ASP A 182 -16.93 43.56 25.28
N SER A 183 -18.22 43.91 25.26
CA SER A 183 -18.73 45.05 26.02
C SER A 183 -18.78 44.77 27.53
N GLN A 184 -18.89 43.50 27.92
CA GLN A 184 -18.90 43.04 29.30
C GLN A 184 -17.51 42.68 29.85
N ARG A 185 -16.42 43.11 29.23
CA ARG A 185 -15.02 42.76 29.59
C ARG A 185 -14.62 42.98 31.06
N HIS A 186 -15.30 43.90 31.75
CA HIS A 186 -15.06 44.20 33.17
C HIS A 186 -15.74 43.20 34.12
N ASP A 187 -16.70 42.41 33.63
CA ASP A 187 -17.35 41.35 34.39
C ASP A 187 -16.52 40.07 34.32
N LYS A 188 -16.01 39.64 35.48
CA LYS A 188 -15.18 38.43 35.62
C LYS A 188 -15.91 37.15 35.16
N ARG A 189 -17.25 37.15 35.14
CA ARG A 189 -18.04 36.01 34.68
C ARG A 189 -17.88 35.73 33.18
N PHE A 190 -17.51 36.73 32.38
CA PHE A 190 -17.30 36.61 30.94
C PHE A 190 -15.81 36.39 30.54
N GLN A 191 -14.91 36.21 31.51
CA GLN A 191 -13.47 36.08 31.26
C GLN A 191 -13.05 34.60 31.08
N ASP A 192 -13.21 34.05 29.88
CA ASP A 192 -12.53 32.80 29.48
C ASP A 192 -11.12 33.10 28.93
N THR A 193 -10.07 32.82 29.69
CA THR A 193 -8.68 33.10 29.29
C THR A 193 -8.16 32.29 28.09
N ILE A 194 -8.84 31.21 27.72
CA ILE A 194 -8.40 30.30 26.66
C ILE A 194 -8.98 30.73 25.29
N ASP A 195 -10.29 30.94 25.21
CA ASP A 195 -10.96 31.35 23.96
C ASP A 195 -11.17 32.88 23.84
N ASN A 196 -10.85 33.66 24.89
CA ASN A 196 -10.79 35.13 24.83
C ASN A 196 -9.36 35.68 24.76
N ASP A 197 -8.40 34.96 24.19
CA ASP A 197 -7.05 35.50 23.99
C ASP A 197 -7.07 36.78 23.13
N ASN A 198 -6.88 37.92 23.81
CA ASN A 198 -6.89 39.25 23.23
C ASN A 198 -5.77 39.47 22.20
N ARG A 199 -4.72 38.64 22.17
CA ARG A 199 -3.62 38.73 21.19
C ARG A 199 -4.07 38.41 19.76
N VAL A 200 -5.18 37.67 19.62
CA VAL A 200 -5.71 37.21 18.32
C VAL A 200 -6.86 38.09 17.80
N ASN A 201 -7.40 38.98 18.65
CA ASN A 201 -8.53 39.86 18.37
C ASN A 201 -9.73 39.09 17.78
N ASN A 202 -10.28 38.11 18.51
CA ASN A 202 -11.26 37.15 17.99
C ASN A 202 -12.49 37.81 17.33
N THR A 203 -12.96 38.95 17.84
CA THR A 203 -14.08 39.71 17.26
C THR A 203 -13.78 40.20 15.84
N HIS A 204 -12.51 40.53 15.55
CA HIS A 204 -12.05 40.83 14.20
C HIS A 204 -12.22 39.63 13.27
N ILE A 205 -11.85 38.43 13.70
CA ILE A 205 -11.97 37.21 12.91
C ILE A 205 -13.43 36.90 12.58
N PHE A 206 -14.33 37.09 13.54
CA PHE A 206 -15.77 36.91 13.35
C PHE A 206 -16.32 37.92 12.33
N LYS A 207 -15.91 39.20 12.45
CA LYS A 207 -16.25 40.25 11.48
C LYS A 207 -15.69 39.98 10.09
N VAL A 208 -14.47 39.43 9.98
CA VAL A 208 -13.87 39.02 8.69
C VAL A 208 -14.66 37.87 8.05
N ASP A 209 -15.04 36.85 8.81
CA ASP A 209 -15.82 35.72 8.30
C ASP A 209 -17.25 36.16 7.89
N LEU A 210 -17.91 37.02 8.68
CA LEU A 210 -19.20 37.64 8.31
C LEU A 210 -19.06 38.55 7.09
N ALA A 211 -18.09 39.45 7.07
CA ALA A 211 -17.84 40.36 5.94
C ALA A 211 -17.53 39.59 4.66
N ALA A 212 -16.72 38.53 4.73
CA ALA A 212 -16.42 37.67 3.59
C ALA A 212 -17.66 37.00 3.00
N TYR A 213 -18.70 36.80 3.83
CA TYR A 213 -19.94 36.16 3.44
C TYR A 213 -21.00 37.15 2.96
N VAL A 214 -21.17 38.27 3.67
CA VAL A 214 -21.99 39.42 3.22
C VAL A 214 -21.48 39.94 1.86
N TYR A 215 -20.15 39.90 1.64
CA TYR A 215 -19.47 40.18 0.36
C TYR A 215 -19.87 39.23 -0.79
N LEU A 216 -20.18 37.96 -0.51
CA LEU A 216 -20.43 36.96 -1.55
C LEU A 216 -21.81 37.10 -2.22
N ASN A 217 -22.76 37.81 -1.58
CA ASN A 217 -24.15 37.97 -2.05
C ASN A 217 -24.68 39.43 -2.01
N LYS A 218 -23.84 40.44 -1.70
CA LYS A 218 -24.19 41.89 -1.72
C LYS A 218 -23.09 42.71 -2.43
N ASP A 219 -23.36 44.00 -2.62
CA ASP A 219 -22.55 45.00 -3.33
C ASP A 219 -21.03 44.91 -3.04
N LEU A 220 -20.21 44.82 -4.10
CA LEU A 220 -18.74 44.72 -4.01
C LEU A 220 -18.11 46.00 -3.43
N ASP A 221 -18.78 47.15 -3.53
CA ASP A 221 -18.33 48.44 -3.01
C ASP A 221 -18.44 48.50 -1.48
N GLU A 222 -19.59 48.14 -0.93
CA GLU A 222 -19.79 48.13 0.53
C GLU A 222 -18.82 47.15 1.20
N ALA A 223 -18.59 46.03 0.55
CA ALA A 223 -17.81 44.99 1.15
C ALA A 223 -16.28 45.25 0.97
N GLU A 224 -15.85 45.99 -0.06
CA GLU A 224 -14.51 46.61 -0.10
C GLU A 224 -14.28 47.55 1.09
N LYS A 225 -15.24 48.45 1.36
CA LYS A 225 -15.16 49.41 2.47
C LYS A 225 -14.99 48.71 3.82
N VAL A 226 -15.75 47.64 4.06
CA VAL A 226 -15.62 46.83 5.29
C VAL A 226 -14.22 46.22 5.41
N PHE A 227 -13.66 45.66 4.34
CA PHE A 227 -12.33 45.05 4.40
C PHE A 227 -11.18 46.05 4.53
N LEU A 228 -11.33 47.26 3.96
CA LEU A 228 -10.37 48.36 4.15
C LEU A 228 -10.32 48.87 5.59
N GLU A 229 -11.42 48.79 6.33
CA GLU A 229 -11.41 49.08 7.77
C GLU A 229 -10.80 47.92 8.57
N LEU A 230 -11.18 46.68 8.25
CA LEU A 230 -10.68 45.50 8.97
C LEU A 230 -9.17 45.27 8.76
N VAL A 231 -8.57 45.66 7.64
CA VAL A 231 -7.13 45.43 7.38
C VAL A 231 -6.22 46.28 8.27
N LYS A 232 -6.72 47.34 8.93
CA LYS A 232 -5.91 48.26 9.77
C LYS A 232 -5.45 47.66 11.10
N VAL A 233 -5.85 46.42 11.42
CA VAL A 233 -5.47 45.75 12.68
C VAL A 233 -4.00 45.34 12.69
N ASP A 234 -3.32 45.54 13.82
CA ASP A 234 -1.90 45.24 14.04
C ASP A 234 -1.65 43.74 14.31
N ASN A 235 -2.12 42.88 13.41
CA ASN A 235 -1.86 41.44 13.43
C ASN A 235 -1.62 40.93 12.00
N PRO A 236 -0.39 40.49 11.65
CA PRO A 236 -0.04 40.13 10.27
C PRO A 236 -0.89 39.01 9.65
N ILE A 237 -1.33 38.03 10.44
CA ILE A 237 -2.14 36.91 9.95
C ILE A 237 -3.57 37.37 9.64
N ASN A 238 -4.14 38.23 10.48
CA ASN A 238 -5.44 38.82 10.24
C ASN A 238 -5.40 39.81 9.06
N GLN A 239 -4.30 40.57 8.90
CA GLN A 239 -4.06 41.39 7.72
C GLN A 239 -4.05 40.54 6.44
N LEU A 240 -3.33 39.41 6.41
CA LEU A 240 -3.31 38.51 5.26
C LEU A 240 -4.70 37.99 4.86
N ARG A 241 -5.57 37.69 5.83
CA ARG A 241 -6.96 37.28 5.57
C ARG A 241 -7.75 38.37 4.87
N CYS A 242 -7.63 39.61 5.33
CA CYS A 242 -8.29 40.78 4.72
C CYS A 242 -7.72 41.11 3.34
N LEU A 243 -6.39 41.15 3.21
CA LEU A 243 -5.70 41.43 1.95
C LEU A 243 -6.05 40.40 0.88
N ARG A 244 -6.08 39.10 1.21
CA ARG A 244 -6.53 38.06 0.27
C ARG A 244 -7.95 38.32 -0.22
N ARG A 245 -8.86 38.76 0.66
CA ARG A 245 -10.24 39.08 0.27
C ARG A 245 -10.25 40.28 -0.67
N LEU A 246 -9.63 41.41 -0.30
CA LEU A 246 -9.47 42.61 -1.13
C LEU A 246 -8.93 42.28 -2.52
N LEU A 247 -7.91 41.42 -2.61
CA LEU A 247 -7.36 40.95 -3.88
C LEU A 247 -8.44 40.31 -4.78
N VAL A 248 -9.25 39.40 -4.22
CA VAL A 248 -10.36 38.77 -4.94
C VAL A 248 -11.43 39.79 -5.35
N ILE A 249 -11.67 40.83 -4.51
CA ILE A 249 -12.60 41.92 -4.85
C ILE A 249 -12.14 42.68 -6.08
N TYR A 250 -10.90 43.14 -6.06
CA TYR A 250 -10.33 43.91 -7.15
C TYR A 250 -10.24 43.11 -8.45
N GLN A 251 -9.94 41.81 -8.38
CA GLN A 251 -10.03 40.91 -9.53
C GLN A 251 -11.45 40.84 -10.10
N LYS A 252 -12.48 40.66 -9.24
CA LYS A 252 -13.88 40.61 -9.70
C LYS A 252 -14.34 41.93 -10.31
N LYS A 253 -14.06 43.06 -9.65
CA LYS A 253 -14.39 44.40 -10.17
C LYS A 253 -13.69 44.64 -11.51
N GLY A 254 -12.40 44.32 -11.62
CA GLY A 254 -11.65 44.39 -12.87
C GLY A 254 -12.25 43.55 -14.00
N ARG A 255 -12.74 42.34 -13.70
CA ARG A 255 -13.40 41.47 -14.69
C ARG A 255 -14.77 41.97 -15.15
N GLN A 256 -15.51 42.64 -14.27
CA GLN A 256 -16.87 43.15 -14.55
C GLN A 256 -16.84 44.53 -15.20
N GLU A 257 -15.77 45.30 -15.00
CA GLU A 257 -15.63 46.66 -15.49
C GLU A 257 -15.42 46.70 -17.02
N ALA A 258 -16.29 47.41 -17.72
CA ALA A 258 -16.21 47.58 -19.17
C ALA A 258 -15.24 48.69 -19.57
N ASN A 259 -15.07 49.72 -18.73
CA ASN A 259 -14.16 50.82 -18.98
C ASN A 259 -12.70 50.42 -18.76
N LEU A 260 -11.85 50.58 -19.78
CA LEU A 260 -10.45 50.14 -19.75
C LEU A 260 -9.62 50.81 -18.65
N LEU A 261 -9.82 52.10 -18.40
CA LEU A 261 -9.06 52.86 -17.40
C LEU A 261 -9.49 52.48 -15.98
N ALA A 262 -10.79 52.35 -15.75
CA ALA A 262 -11.32 51.87 -14.46
C ALA A 262 -10.87 50.42 -14.19
N ARG A 263 -10.88 49.55 -15.21
CA ARG A 263 -10.33 48.19 -15.13
C ARG A 263 -8.86 48.19 -14.74
N GLN A 264 -8.03 49.02 -15.38
CA GLN A 264 -6.61 49.17 -15.04
C GLN A 264 -6.41 49.58 -13.59
N ASN A 265 -7.22 50.52 -13.09
CA ASN A 265 -7.15 50.96 -11.70
C ASN A 265 -7.47 49.83 -10.72
N TYR A 266 -8.50 49.02 -10.97
CA TYR A 266 -8.81 47.86 -10.12
C TYR A 266 -7.65 46.85 -10.08
N TYR A 267 -7.04 46.51 -11.22
CA TYR A 267 -5.89 45.62 -11.23
C TYR A 267 -4.64 46.23 -10.58
N LYS A 268 -4.48 47.56 -10.61
CA LYS A 268 -3.43 48.24 -9.85
C LYS A 268 -3.65 48.10 -8.34
N CYS A 269 -4.88 48.28 -7.85
CA CYS A 269 -5.22 48.02 -6.45
C CYS A 269 -4.97 46.55 -6.05
N ALA A 270 -5.24 45.60 -6.96
CA ALA A 270 -4.91 44.20 -6.75
C ALA A 270 -3.40 43.97 -6.58
N LEU A 271 -2.56 44.58 -7.43
CA LEU A 271 -1.10 44.49 -7.33
C LEU A 271 -0.56 45.15 -6.05
N GLU A 272 -1.09 46.31 -5.65
CA GLU A 272 -0.74 46.96 -4.39
C GLU A 272 -1.11 46.09 -3.18
N THR A 273 -2.21 45.34 -3.28
CA THR A 273 -2.60 44.34 -2.28
C THR A 273 -1.59 43.20 -2.21
N VAL A 274 -1.14 42.67 -3.36
CA VAL A 274 -0.09 41.63 -3.42
C VAL A 274 1.23 42.14 -2.81
N ALA A 275 1.65 43.38 -3.11
CA ALA A 275 2.87 43.98 -2.58
C ALA A 275 2.87 44.06 -1.03
N LYS A 276 1.70 44.20 -0.41
CA LYS A 276 1.53 44.14 1.05
C LYS A 276 1.53 42.71 1.59
N MET A 277 1.04 41.75 0.81
CA MET A 277 0.94 40.33 1.22
C MET A 277 2.30 39.62 1.21
N VAL A 278 3.11 39.79 0.16
CA VAL A 278 4.35 39.03 -0.05
C VAL A 278 5.33 39.13 1.13
N PRO A 279 5.65 40.33 1.68
CA PRO A 279 6.53 40.42 2.83
C PRO A 279 6.00 39.66 4.05
N ILE A 280 4.70 39.70 4.31
CA ILE A 280 4.12 38.99 5.46
C ILE A 280 4.22 37.46 5.26
N ILE A 281 4.01 36.99 4.03
CA ILE A 281 4.13 35.58 3.66
C ILE A 281 5.58 35.10 3.87
N ASP A 282 6.57 35.86 3.38
CA ASP A 282 7.99 35.50 3.46
C ASP A 282 8.49 35.43 4.92
N HIS A 283 8.00 36.30 5.80
CA HIS A 283 8.35 36.30 7.22
C HIS A 283 7.61 35.20 8.03
N ASN A 284 6.64 34.50 7.45
CA ASN A 284 5.80 33.51 8.14
C ASN A 284 5.58 32.22 7.28
N PRO A 285 6.64 31.44 7.00
CA PRO A 285 6.57 30.31 6.07
C PRO A 285 5.71 29.12 6.55
N ASN A 286 5.43 29.02 7.85
CA ASN A 286 4.69 27.91 8.44
C ASN A 286 3.16 28.05 8.36
N ILE A 287 2.63 29.08 7.69
CA ILE A 287 1.18 29.28 7.54
C ILE A 287 0.55 28.08 6.79
N TYR A 288 -0.29 27.30 7.47
CA TYR A 288 -0.91 26.08 6.95
C TYR A 288 -1.67 26.24 5.61
N ARG A 289 -2.19 27.44 5.31
CA ARG A 289 -2.91 27.77 4.05
C ARG A 289 -2.16 28.75 3.15
N ILE A 290 -0.83 28.79 3.25
CA ILE A 290 0.02 29.62 2.37
C ILE A 290 -0.23 29.29 0.89
N SER A 291 -0.48 28.02 0.56
CA SER A 291 -0.84 27.59 -0.79
C SER A 291 -2.07 28.32 -1.33
N HIS A 292 -3.08 28.59 -0.50
CA HIS A 292 -4.27 29.33 -0.93
C HIS A 292 -3.93 30.79 -1.31
N LEU A 293 -3.05 31.45 -0.56
CA LEU A 293 -2.62 32.82 -0.83
C LEU A 293 -1.86 32.86 -2.15
N LEU A 294 -0.88 31.97 -2.30
CA LEU A 294 -0.05 31.84 -3.50
C LEU A 294 -0.89 31.48 -4.75
N THR A 295 -1.86 30.57 -4.63
CA THR A 295 -2.81 30.25 -5.72
C THR A 295 -3.64 31.48 -6.15
N THR A 296 -4.08 32.33 -5.20
CA THR A 296 -4.85 33.54 -5.51
C THR A 296 -3.99 34.58 -6.23
N ILE A 297 -2.72 34.71 -5.83
CA ILE A 297 -1.73 35.56 -6.52
C ILE A 297 -1.43 35.01 -7.92
N GLY A 298 -1.22 33.69 -8.06
CA GLY A 298 -1.02 33.04 -9.36
C GLY A 298 -2.18 33.30 -10.33
N GLN A 299 -3.42 33.25 -9.84
CA GLN A 299 -4.62 33.58 -10.61
C GLN A 299 -4.69 35.05 -11.07
N LEU A 300 -4.17 36.00 -10.28
CA LEU A 300 -4.09 37.42 -10.69
C LEU A 300 -3.24 37.58 -11.95
N TYR A 301 -2.06 36.97 -11.93
CA TYR A 301 -1.11 37.07 -13.04
C TYR A 301 -1.50 36.20 -14.24
N PHE A 302 -2.36 35.20 -14.04
CA PHE A 302 -2.92 34.38 -15.13
C PHE A 302 -4.06 35.07 -15.88
N ASP A 303 -4.82 35.94 -15.20
CA ASP A 303 -6.07 36.51 -15.69
C ASP A 303 -5.93 37.20 -17.06
N PRO A 304 -6.61 36.72 -18.11
CA PRO A 304 -6.54 37.32 -19.44
C PRO A 304 -7.04 38.77 -19.51
N GLN A 305 -7.89 39.19 -18.57
CA GLN A 305 -8.41 40.56 -18.54
C GLN A 305 -7.51 41.52 -17.76
N ASN A 306 -6.47 41.02 -17.09
CA ASN A 306 -5.50 41.83 -16.36
C ASN A 306 -4.53 42.50 -17.34
N PRO A 307 -4.47 43.84 -17.41
CA PRO A 307 -3.51 44.56 -18.26
C PRO A 307 -2.04 44.32 -17.85
N PHE A 308 -1.80 43.85 -16.63
CA PHE A 308 -0.48 43.54 -16.06
C PHE A 308 -0.22 42.04 -15.94
N ARG A 309 -0.91 41.23 -16.75
CA ARG A 309 -0.78 39.77 -16.80
C ARG A 309 0.67 39.36 -17.08
N ASP A 310 1.17 38.35 -16.35
CA ASP A 310 2.52 37.80 -16.49
C ASP A 310 2.51 36.29 -16.21
N LEU A 311 2.67 35.49 -17.27
CA LEU A 311 2.60 34.04 -17.16
C LEU A 311 3.79 33.42 -16.40
N GLN A 312 4.96 34.07 -16.39
CA GLN A 312 6.12 33.57 -15.66
C GLN A 312 5.96 33.78 -14.16
N LEU A 313 5.46 34.95 -13.75
CA LEU A 313 5.09 35.19 -12.36
C LEU A 313 3.93 34.29 -11.92
N SER A 314 2.92 34.12 -12.77
CA SER A 314 1.81 33.19 -12.50
C SER A 314 2.31 31.76 -12.25
N ARG A 315 3.19 31.26 -13.14
CA ARG A 315 3.85 29.95 -12.99
C ARG A 315 4.61 29.86 -11.66
N HIS A 316 5.44 30.85 -11.35
CA HIS A 316 6.25 30.87 -10.13
C HIS A 316 5.39 30.73 -8.87
N PHE A 317 4.32 31.53 -8.75
CA PHE A 317 3.44 31.47 -7.58
C PHE A 317 2.67 30.16 -7.49
N PHE A 318 2.21 29.60 -8.61
CA PHE A 318 1.58 28.29 -8.58
C PHE A 318 2.59 27.16 -8.24
N GLU A 319 3.82 27.18 -8.75
CA GLU A 319 4.84 26.18 -8.40
C GLU A 319 5.19 26.24 -6.91
N GLN A 320 5.31 27.44 -6.32
CA GLN A 320 5.47 27.62 -4.88
C GLN A 320 4.24 27.15 -4.09
N ALA A 321 3.03 27.44 -4.59
CA ALA A 321 1.79 26.94 -3.98
C ALA A 321 1.75 25.42 -3.96
N LYS A 322 2.23 24.75 -5.01
CA LYS A 322 2.33 23.28 -5.10
C LYS A 322 3.31 22.69 -4.10
N GLN A 323 4.48 23.32 -3.91
CA GLN A 323 5.47 22.86 -2.92
C GLN A 323 4.95 22.98 -1.49
N THR A 324 4.06 23.94 -1.24
CA THR A 324 3.53 24.25 0.09
C THR A 324 2.15 23.64 0.36
N CYS A 325 1.46 23.11 -0.66
CA CYS A 325 0.12 22.53 -0.52
C CYS A 325 0.17 21.19 0.24
N PRO A 326 -0.58 21.04 1.36
CA PRO A 326 -0.82 19.74 1.96
C PRO A 326 -1.69 18.85 1.05
N ASP A 327 -1.36 17.55 0.92
CA ASP A 327 -2.10 16.56 0.11
C ASP A 327 -3.60 16.42 0.48
N GLU A 328 -3.99 16.97 1.63
CA GLU A 328 -5.31 16.86 2.24
C GLU A 328 -6.28 17.96 1.79
N LEU A 329 -5.80 19.03 1.14
CA LEU A 329 -6.61 20.17 0.67
C LEU A 329 -7.08 19.97 -0.77
N GLN A 330 -8.08 19.10 -0.96
CA GLN A 330 -8.54 18.69 -2.28
C GLN A 330 -9.02 19.87 -3.15
N SER A 331 -9.77 20.83 -2.59
CA SER A 331 -10.33 21.93 -3.38
C SER A 331 -9.25 22.89 -3.90
N ILE A 332 -8.25 23.20 -3.06
CA ILE A 332 -7.14 24.09 -3.43
C ILE A 332 -6.19 23.39 -4.38
N SER A 333 -5.95 22.08 -4.21
CA SER A 333 -5.21 21.28 -5.19
C SER A 333 -5.84 21.46 -6.57
N ILE A 334 -7.16 21.20 -6.70
CA ILE A 334 -7.85 21.31 -8.00
C ILE A 334 -7.65 22.69 -8.64
N LEU A 335 -7.87 23.75 -7.87
CA LEU A 335 -7.71 25.13 -8.37
C LEU A 335 -6.26 25.43 -8.75
N LEU A 336 -5.32 24.95 -7.94
CA LEU A 336 -3.90 25.10 -8.15
C LEU A 336 -3.46 24.39 -9.44
N HIS A 337 -3.76 23.11 -9.62
CA HIS A 337 -3.24 22.45 -10.80
C HIS A 337 -4.04 22.75 -12.07
N GLN A 338 -5.32 23.13 -11.99
CA GLN A 338 -6.01 23.79 -13.11
C GLN A 338 -5.27 25.07 -13.54
N GLY A 339 -4.84 25.89 -12.56
CA GLY A 339 -4.04 27.09 -12.80
C GLY A 339 -2.69 26.77 -13.44
N LEU A 340 -1.92 25.84 -12.86
CA LEU A 340 -0.63 25.39 -13.43
C LEU A 340 -0.78 24.88 -14.86
N SER A 341 -1.77 24.02 -15.08
CA SER A 341 -2.02 23.48 -16.40
C SER A 341 -2.38 24.57 -17.41
N GLY A 342 -3.29 25.48 -17.05
CA GLY A 342 -3.64 26.62 -17.90
C GLY A 342 -2.43 27.49 -18.24
N VAL A 343 -1.59 27.79 -17.26
CA VAL A 343 -0.34 28.55 -17.45
C VAL A 343 0.60 27.84 -18.42
N TYR A 344 0.83 26.54 -18.23
CA TYR A 344 1.69 25.77 -19.14
C TYR A 344 1.12 25.70 -20.56
N GLN A 345 -0.20 25.57 -20.72
CA GLN A 345 -0.85 25.61 -22.04
C GLN A 345 -0.67 26.95 -22.74
N GLU A 346 -0.84 28.07 -22.02
CA GLU A 346 -0.68 29.39 -22.61
C GLU A 346 0.77 29.74 -22.90
N ILE A 347 1.71 29.35 -22.03
CA ILE A 347 3.15 29.46 -22.32
C ILE A 347 3.47 28.65 -23.58
N ALA A 348 2.93 27.44 -23.72
CA ALA A 348 3.11 26.60 -24.90
C ALA A 348 2.54 27.23 -26.19
N LEU A 349 1.47 28.03 -26.10
CA LEU A 349 0.93 28.81 -27.24
C LEU A 349 1.83 30.00 -27.61
N LEU A 350 2.45 30.65 -26.64
CA LEU A 350 3.32 31.81 -26.86
C LEU A 350 4.75 31.41 -27.30
N GLU A 351 5.18 30.20 -26.99
CA GLU A 351 6.53 29.68 -27.31
C GLU A 351 6.76 29.28 -28.79
N ASP A 352 6.01 29.85 -29.73
CA ASP A 352 6.11 29.60 -31.18
C ASP A 352 7.51 29.90 -31.79
N LYS A 353 8.47 30.38 -30.98
CA LYS A 353 9.83 30.77 -31.38
C LYS A 353 10.99 30.08 -30.64
N LEU A 354 10.76 29.20 -29.65
CA LEU A 354 11.83 28.73 -28.74
C LEU A 354 12.12 27.20 -28.70
N SER A 355 11.55 26.44 -29.64
CA SER A 355 11.75 25.00 -29.94
C SER A 355 10.48 24.17 -29.70
N LYS A 356 10.08 23.41 -30.72
CA LYS A 356 8.97 22.43 -30.69
C LYS A 356 9.03 21.52 -29.45
N LYS A 357 10.24 21.20 -28.97
CA LYS A 357 10.46 20.35 -27.80
C LYS A 357 9.95 20.97 -26.50
N LYS A 358 10.24 22.24 -26.22
CA LYS A 358 9.80 22.90 -24.98
C LYS A 358 8.28 23.01 -24.88
N LYS A 359 7.64 23.33 -26.01
CA LYS A 359 6.17 23.32 -26.15
C LYS A 359 5.58 21.96 -25.76
N GLN A 360 6.15 20.88 -26.27
CA GLN A 360 5.72 19.52 -25.94
C GLN A 360 5.94 19.18 -24.47
N ASP A 361 7.06 19.60 -23.86
CA ASP A 361 7.37 19.34 -22.44
C ASP A 361 6.37 20.05 -21.51
N TYR A 362 5.94 21.28 -21.85
CA TYR A 362 4.91 22.01 -21.10
C TYR A 362 3.53 21.36 -21.22
N LEU A 363 3.14 20.94 -22.44
CA LEU A 363 1.87 20.25 -22.66
C LEU A 363 1.85 18.90 -21.94
N GLU A 364 2.96 18.15 -21.96
CA GLU A 364 3.10 16.89 -21.25
C GLU A 364 2.92 17.08 -19.74
N THR A 365 3.61 18.08 -19.18
CA THR A 365 3.49 18.44 -17.75
C THR A 365 2.06 18.82 -17.38
N SER A 366 1.40 19.62 -18.22
CA SER A 366 0.01 20.04 -18.06
C SER A 366 -0.96 18.84 -18.08
N SER A 367 -0.84 17.95 -19.06
CA SER A 367 -1.74 16.79 -19.18
C SER A 367 -1.53 15.79 -18.05
N ALA A 368 -0.28 15.56 -17.63
CA ALA A 368 0.03 14.73 -16.47
C ALA A 368 -0.54 15.30 -15.17
N ILE A 369 -0.48 16.62 -15.01
CA ILE A 369 -1.13 17.34 -13.93
C ILE A 369 -2.65 17.07 -13.91
N TYR A 370 -3.33 17.19 -15.05
CA TYR A 370 -4.77 16.93 -15.13
C TYR A 370 -5.15 15.49 -14.80
N LEU A 371 -4.30 14.52 -15.15
CA LEU A 371 -4.54 13.13 -14.81
C LEU A 371 -4.47 12.88 -13.29
N ARG A 372 -3.70 13.69 -12.56
CA ARG A 372 -3.49 13.56 -11.11
C ARG A 372 -4.63 14.15 -10.28
N GLU A 373 -5.39 15.11 -10.81
CA GLU A 373 -6.33 15.91 -10.02
C GLU A 373 -7.78 15.42 -10.02
N PHE A 374 -8.16 14.89 -8.85
CA PHE A 374 -9.48 14.73 -8.22
C PHE A 374 -10.75 14.34 -9.00
N ASN A 375 -11.32 13.26 -8.44
CA ASN A 375 -12.73 12.86 -8.40
C ASN A 375 -13.38 12.41 -9.71
N LYS A 376 -13.27 11.08 -9.88
CA LYS A 376 -14.01 10.20 -10.80
C LYS A 376 -13.69 10.46 -12.26
N LYS A 377 -13.62 9.33 -12.95
CA LYS A 377 -13.49 9.20 -14.39
C LYS A 377 -14.25 10.35 -15.09
N SER A 378 -13.53 11.24 -15.79
CA SER A 378 -14.11 12.43 -16.42
C SER A 378 -13.64 12.59 -17.87
N GLU A 379 -14.43 13.33 -18.67
CA GLU A 379 -14.10 13.64 -20.06
C GLU A 379 -12.81 14.46 -20.18
N ARG A 380 -12.48 15.29 -19.17
CA ARG A 380 -11.21 16.04 -19.13
C ARG A 380 -9.99 15.12 -19.05
N GLN A 381 -10.08 14.03 -18.31
CA GLN A 381 -9.02 13.02 -18.26
C GLN A 381 -8.88 12.27 -19.60
N VAL A 382 -9.99 12.05 -20.32
CA VAL A 382 -9.95 11.50 -21.69
C VAL A 382 -9.16 12.44 -22.60
N ILE A 383 -9.45 13.74 -22.55
CA ILE A 383 -8.73 14.76 -23.33
C ILE A 383 -7.25 14.82 -22.91
N ALA A 384 -6.92 14.69 -21.63
CA ALA A 384 -5.53 14.70 -21.17
C ALA A 384 -4.74 13.49 -21.70
N TYR A 385 -5.32 12.27 -21.67
CA TYR A 385 -4.71 11.10 -22.30
C TYR A 385 -4.58 11.28 -23.82
N GLU A 386 -5.58 11.86 -24.48
CA GLU A 386 -5.54 12.17 -25.90
C GLU A 386 -4.40 13.13 -26.25
N GLN A 387 -4.25 14.22 -25.49
CA GLN A 387 -3.17 15.21 -25.69
C GLN A 387 -1.78 14.60 -25.48
N LEU A 388 -1.60 13.77 -24.45
CA LEU A 388 -0.35 13.03 -24.28
C LEU A 388 -0.10 12.13 -25.50
N GLY A 389 -1.14 11.41 -25.95
CA GLY A 389 -1.05 10.57 -27.15
C GLY A 389 -0.58 11.36 -28.38
N ASP A 390 -1.13 12.55 -28.60
CA ASP A 390 -0.76 13.43 -29.71
C ASP A 390 0.72 13.86 -29.64
N ILE A 391 1.21 14.22 -28.45
CA ILE A 391 2.61 14.60 -28.23
C ILE A 391 3.55 13.44 -28.58
N TYR A 392 3.25 12.24 -28.11
CA TYR A 392 4.07 11.05 -28.37
C TYR A 392 3.96 10.58 -29.83
N LEU A 393 2.81 10.76 -30.47
CA LEU A 393 2.64 10.52 -31.90
C LEU A 393 3.56 11.46 -32.71
N GLU A 394 3.60 12.74 -32.37
CA GLU A 394 4.51 13.70 -33.02
C GLU A 394 5.99 13.43 -32.76
N ARG A 395 6.34 12.82 -31.62
CA ARG A 395 7.70 12.38 -31.28
C ARG A 395 8.12 11.10 -32.01
N GLY A 396 7.18 10.41 -32.67
CA GLY A 396 7.43 9.11 -33.33
C GLY A 396 7.42 7.92 -32.35
N GLU A 397 6.95 8.12 -31.12
CA GLU A 397 6.84 7.09 -30.09
C GLU A 397 5.47 6.38 -30.17
N PHE A 398 5.26 5.64 -31.26
CA PHE A 398 3.96 5.11 -31.65
C PHE A 398 3.31 4.19 -30.60
N ILE A 399 4.09 3.35 -29.91
CA ILE A 399 3.58 2.44 -28.88
C ILE A 399 3.02 3.22 -27.69
N VAL A 400 3.73 4.29 -27.29
CA VAL A 400 3.31 5.18 -26.20
C VAL A 400 2.02 5.88 -26.59
N ALA A 401 1.96 6.46 -27.79
CA ALA A 401 0.77 7.13 -28.31
C ALA A 401 -0.46 6.21 -28.36
N SER A 402 -0.31 5.02 -28.95
CA SER A 402 -1.39 4.02 -29.03
C SER A 402 -1.90 3.61 -27.64
N THR A 403 -0.98 3.38 -26.69
CA THR A 403 -1.34 3.03 -25.32
C THR A 403 -2.13 4.15 -24.64
N LEU A 404 -1.73 5.41 -24.82
CA LEU A 404 -2.42 6.57 -24.25
C LEU A 404 -3.82 6.76 -24.86
N TYR A 405 -3.98 6.65 -26.17
CA TYR A 405 -5.30 6.67 -26.82
C TYR A 405 -6.20 5.52 -26.37
N SER A 406 -5.63 4.32 -26.20
CA SER A 406 -6.33 3.14 -25.71
C SER A 406 -6.80 3.30 -24.26
N ASN A 407 -5.99 3.96 -23.41
CA ASN A 407 -6.37 4.36 -22.06
C ASN A 407 -7.48 5.44 -22.08
N ALA A 408 -7.41 6.41 -23.00
CA ALA A 408 -8.46 7.41 -23.21
C ALA A 408 -9.80 6.76 -23.59
N LEU A 409 -9.80 5.80 -24.54
CA LEU A 409 -10.99 5.04 -24.92
C LEU A 409 -11.52 4.18 -23.77
N SER A 410 -10.63 3.51 -23.04
CA SER A 410 -11.01 2.69 -21.88
C SER A 410 -11.68 3.53 -20.79
N LEU A 411 -11.20 4.77 -20.60
CA LEU A 411 -11.82 5.73 -19.69
C LEU A 411 -13.17 6.20 -20.22
N LEU A 412 -13.25 6.53 -21.51
CA LEU A 412 -14.47 7.00 -22.16
C LEU A 412 -15.60 5.96 -22.07
N ARG A 413 -15.29 4.67 -22.28
CA ARG A 413 -16.26 3.56 -22.07
C ARG A 413 -16.85 3.52 -20.66
N LYS A 414 -16.05 3.91 -19.66
CA LYS A 414 -16.44 3.87 -18.25
C LYS A 414 -17.28 5.08 -17.82
N ILE A 415 -17.36 6.15 -18.63
CA ILE A 415 -18.05 7.41 -18.29
C ILE A 415 -19.18 7.77 -19.23
N ALA A 416 -19.10 7.37 -20.50
CA ALA A 416 -20.07 7.75 -21.50
C ALA A 416 -21.31 6.85 -21.42
N ALA A 417 -22.49 7.47 -21.51
CA ALA A 417 -23.76 6.75 -21.64
C ALA A 417 -23.93 6.10 -23.02
N SER A 418 -23.26 6.64 -24.06
CA SER A 418 -23.23 6.08 -25.42
C SER A 418 -21.81 6.01 -25.99
N LEU A 419 -21.52 4.95 -26.73
CA LEU A 419 -20.20 4.64 -27.28
C LEU A 419 -19.91 5.34 -28.63
N GLU A 420 -20.74 6.29 -29.06
CA GLU A 420 -20.60 6.96 -30.38
C GLU A 420 -20.45 8.48 -30.26
N SER A 421 -19.80 8.96 -29.19
CA SER A 421 -19.47 10.38 -29.08
C SER A 421 -18.47 10.81 -30.17
N PRO A 422 -18.43 12.09 -30.57
CA PRO A 422 -17.40 12.59 -31.49
C PRO A 422 -15.97 12.30 -31.00
N ILE A 423 -15.75 12.29 -29.68
CA ILE A 423 -14.46 11.97 -29.06
C ILE A 423 -14.11 10.49 -29.27
N TRP A 424 -15.10 9.59 -29.17
CA TRP A 424 -14.91 8.17 -29.42
C TRP A 424 -14.39 7.91 -30.84
N VAL A 425 -15.09 8.45 -31.84
CA VAL A 425 -14.72 8.32 -33.26
C VAL A 425 -13.35 8.94 -33.52
N ARG A 426 -13.09 10.13 -32.96
CA ARG A 426 -11.79 10.81 -33.08
C ARG A 426 -10.64 9.99 -32.50
N LEU A 427 -10.81 9.40 -31.32
CA LEU A 427 -9.78 8.54 -30.71
C LEU A 427 -9.52 7.27 -31.52
N GLN A 428 -10.57 6.66 -32.09
CA GLN A 428 -10.41 5.51 -32.98
C GLN A 428 -9.64 5.88 -34.27
N GLN A 429 -9.93 7.05 -34.85
CA GLN A 429 -9.18 7.59 -35.99
C GLN A 429 -7.71 7.82 -35.64
N LYS A 430 -7.42 8.36 -34.45
CA LYS A 430 -6.04 8.56 -33.99
C LYS A 430 -5.28 7.24 -33.81
N MET A 431 -5.93 6.21 -33.26
CA MET A 431 -5.30 4.89 -33.14
C MET A 431 -4.98 4.27 -34.50
N GLU A 432 -5.90 4.38 -35.46
CA GLU A 432 -5.68 3.89 -36.82
C GLU A 432 -4.61 4.74 -37.54
N GLN A 433 -4.54 6.05 -37.27
CA GLN A 433 -3.46 6.93 -37.73
C GLN A 433 -2.08 6.49 -37.22
N VAL A 434 -1.97 6.03 -35.97
CA VAL A 434 -0.71 5.50 -35.42
C VAL A 434 -0.24 4.28 -36.22
N GLU A 435 -1.15 3.35 -36.53
CA GLU A 435 -0.81 2.15 -37.32
C GLU A 435 -0.39 2.52 -38.76
N ARG A 436 -1.11 3.46 -39.39
CA ARG A 436 -0.78 3.99 -40.72
C ARG A 436 0.59 4.67 -40.79
N ALA A 437 1.03 5.34 -39.73
CA ALA A 437 2.33 6.00 -39.70
C ALA A 437 3.50 5.01 -39.83
N ILE A 438 3.30 3.74 -39.45
CA ILE A 438 4.29 2.67 -39.59
C ILE A 438 4.15 1.93 -40.93
N CYS A 439 2.91 1.70 -41.37
CA CYS A 439 2.64 0.97 -42.62
C CYS A 439 1.65 1.75 -43.50
N PRO A 440 2.11 2.73 -44.29
CA PRO A 440 1.24 3.62 -45.07
C PRO A 440 0.46 2.92 -46.20
N ASN A 441 0.83 1.68 -46.55
CA ASN A 441 0.22 0.91 -47.64
C ASN A 441 -0.92 -0.03 -47.20
N GLN A 442 -1.26 -0.10 -45.90
CA GLN A 442 -2.41 -0.90 -45.44
C GLN A 442 -3.75 -0.21 -45.76
N GLU A 443 -4.78 -1.01 -46.06
CA GLU A 443 -6.07 -0.57 -46.59
C GLU A 443 -6.80 0.44 -45.66
N GLN A 444 -7.30 1.53 -46.26
CA GLN A 444 -7.80 2.77 -45.62
C GLN A 444 -9.19 2.66 -44.97
N ASN A 445 -9.50 1.53 -44.33
CA ASN A 445 -10.84 1.29 -43.80
C ASN A 445 -10.88 1.29 -42.27
N LEU A 446 -11.21 2.44 -41.69
CA LEU A 446 -11.40 2.62 -40.25
C LEU A 446 -12.45 1.65 -39.67
N SER A 447 -13.53 1.36 -40.40
CA SER A 447 -14.56 0.44 -39.91
C SER A 447 -14.03 -0.99 -39.81
N ALA A 448 -13.24 -1.43 -40.80
CA ALA A 448 -12.55 -2.72 -40.75
C ALA A 448 -11.53 -2.80 -39.60
N TYR A 449 -10.77 -1.72 -39.36
CA TYR A 449 -9.84 -1.63 -38.22
C TYR A 449 -10.58 -1.78 -36.88
N ILE A 450 -11.65 -1.01 -36.68
CA ILE A 450 -12.46 -1.07 -35.46
C ILE A 450 -13.07 -2.47 -35.30
N GLN A 451 -13.58 -3.08 -36.38
CA GLN A 451 -14.16 -4.41 -36.36
C GLN A 451 -13.15 -5.48 -35.94
N ARG A 452 -11.89 -5.39 -36.42
CA ARG A 452 -10.80 -6.28 -35.99
C ARG A 452 -10.54 -6.15 -34.48
N LEU A 453 -10.36 -4.94 -33.97
CA LEU A 453 -10.14 -4.72 -32.54
C LEU A 453 -11.31 -5.21 -31.67
N SER A 454 -12.55 -5.02 -32.12
CA SER A 454 -13.74 -5.55 -31.44
C SER A 454 -13.74 -7.08 -31.43
N THR A 455 -13.34 -7.71 -32.54
CA THR A 455 -13.20 -9.17 -32.61
C THR A 455 -12.18 -9.70 -31.60
N TYR A 456 -11.04 -9.01 -31.44
CA TYR A 456 -10.01 -9.37 -30.46
C TYR A 456 -10.55 -9.31 -29.02
N ARG A 457 -11.24 -8.22 -28.67
CA ARG A 457 -11.84 -8.02 -27.34
C ARG A 457 -12.91 -9.06 -27.04
N ASN A 458 -13.84 -9.29 -27.98
CA ASN A 458 -14.91 -10.28 -27.82
C ASN A 458 -14.36 -11.70 -27.60
N ARG A 459 -13.24 -12.03 -28.25
CA ARG A 459 -12.57 -13.33 -28.06
C ARG A 459 -12.01 -13.48 -26.65
N LEU A 460 -11.40 -12.43 -26.09
CA LEU A 460 -10.91 -12.43 -24.71
C LEU A 460 -12.06 -12.54 -23.70
N GLU A 461 -13.14 -11.80 -23.92
CA GLU A 461 -14.34 -11.85 -23.08
C GLU A 461 -14.95 -13.26 -23.09
N THR A 462 -15.11 -13.85 -24.27
CA THR A 462 -15.61 -15.23 -24.43
C THR A 462 -14.71 -16.23 -23.70
N MET A 463 -13.39 -16.12 -23.87
CA MET A 463 -12.42 -16.99 -23.19
C MET A 463 -12.50 -16.86 -21.67
N ARG A 464 -12.67 -15.64 -21.14
CA ARG A 464 -12.84 -15.38 -19.70
C ARG A 464 -14.13 -15.99 -19.15
N GLU A 465 -15.22 -15.85 -19.88
CA GLU A 465 -16.52 -16.42 -19.50
C GLU A 465 -16.47 -17.95 -19.48
N GLN A 466 -15.85 -18.56 -20.48
CA GLN A 466 -15.64 -20.01 -20.52
C GLN A 466 -14.70 -20.49 -19.40
N ALA A 467 -13.58 -19.79 -19.16
CA ALA A 467 -12.69 -20.11 -18.05
C ALA A 467 -13.40 -20.06 -16.69
N LYS A 468 -14.28 -19.05 -16.50
CA LYS A 468 -15.14 -18.93 -15.31
C LYS A 468 -16.15 -20.08 -15.20
N ASN A 469 -16.66 -20.59 -16.32
CA ASN A 469 -17.57 -21.73 -16.32
C ASN A 469 -16.87 -23.08 -16.05
N MET A 470 -15.60 -23.19 -16.42
CA MET A 470 -14.78 -24.39 -16.23
C MET A 470 -14.20 -24.51 -14.81
N ILE A 471 -13.89 -23.38 -14.16
CA ILE A 471 -13.30 -23.39 -12.82
C ILE A 471 -14.24 -24.09 -11.83
N GLY A 472 -13.70 -25.03 -11.04
CA GLY A 472 -14.48 -25.87 -10.12
C GLY A 472 -15.19 -27.07 -10.76
N LYS A 473 -15.28 -27.14 -12.10
CA LYS A 473 -15.87 -28.28 -12.84
C LYS A 473 -14.84 -29.14 -13.57
N LYS A 474 -13.69 -28.56 -13.91
CA LYS A 474 -12.59 -29.21 -14.63
C LYS A 474 -11.30 -29.17 -13.81
N PRO A 475 -10.37 -30.13 -14.01
CA PRO A 475 -9.03 -30.02 -13.48
C PRO A 475 -8.37 -28.71 -13.89
N VAL A 476 -7.68 -28.05 -12.95
CA VAL A 476 -7.08 -26.72 -13.15
C VAL A 476 -6.11 -26.71 -14.33
N LYS A 477 -5.34 -27.78 -14.55
CA LYS A 477 -4.46 -27.94 -15.71
C LYS A 477 -5.19 -27.84 -17.06
N GLU A 478 -6.42 -28.33 -17.14
CA GLU A 478 -7.24 -28.24 -18.37
C GLU A 478 -7.75 -26.82 -18.59
N VAL A 479 -8.08 -26.10 -17.51
CA VAL A 479 -8.48 -24.69 -17.58
C VAL A 479 -7.33 -23.83 -18.09
N PHE A 480 -6.11 -24.04 -17.56
CA PHE A 480 -4.92 -23.36 -18.04
C PHE A 480 -4.60 -23.69 -19.51
N ALA A 481 -4.69 -24.96 -19.91
CA ALA A 481 -4.48 -25.37 -21.29
C ALA A 481 -5.46 -24.67 -22.24
N TYR A 482 -6.74 -24.60 -21.87
CA TYR A 482 -7.77 -23.86 -22.62
C TYR A 482 -7.41 -22.38 -22.78
N ILE A 483 -7.09 -21.68 -21.68
CA ILE A 483 -6.73 -20.26 -21.70
C ILE A 483 -5.49 -20.04 -22.60
N THR A 484 -4.47 -20.87 -22.43
CA THR A 484 -3.21 -20.80 -23.20
C THR A 484 -3.48 -20.92 -24.69
N GLU A 485 -4.30 -21.89 -25.11
CA GLU A 485 -4.62 -22.10 -26.52
C GLU A 485 -5.49 -20.97 -27.09
N GLU A 486 -6.41 -20.39 -26.32
CA GLU A 486 -7.17 -19.22 -26.78
C GLU A 486 -6.31 -17.96 -26.91
N TYR A 487 -5.33 -17.75 -26.02
CA TYR A 487 -4.32 -16.69 -26.18
C TYR A 487 -3.50 -16.89 -27.45
N LYS A 488 -3.01 -18.11 -27.72
CA LYS A 488 -2.28 -18.42 -28.97
C LYS A 488 -3.15 -18.16 -30.19
N LYS A 489 -4.41 -18.59 -30.20
CA LYS A 489 -5.32 -18.35 -31.33
C LYS A 489 -5.62 -16.87 -31.52
N LEU A 490 -5.72 -16.09 -30.45
CA LEU A 490 -5.84 -14.63 -30.53
C LEU A 490 -4.61 -14.00 -31.17
N LEU A 491 -3.40 -14.36 -30.72
CA LEU A 491 -2.15 -13.86 -31.29
C LEU A 491 -1.96 -14.27 -32.76
N GLN A 492 -2.33 -15.51 -33.10
CA GLN A 492 -2.37 -15.98 -34.49
C GLN A 492 -3.35 -15.17 -35.34
N LEU A 493 -4.53 -14.84 -34.80
CA LEU A 493 -5.52 -14.01 -35.50
C LEU A 493 -4.95 -12.61 -35.77
N ILE A 494 -4.44 -11.94 -34.74
CA ILE A 494 -3.83 -10.60 -34.88
C ILE A 494 -2.71 -10.62 -35.92
N LEU A 495 -1.84 -11.62 -35.85
CA LEU A 495 -0.70 -11.74 -36.76
C LEU A 495 -1.13 -12.05 -38.20
N LYS A 496 -2.12 -12.93 -38.39
CA LYS A 496 -2.70 -13.20 -39.73
C LYS A 496 -3.30 -11.95 -40.34
N ASP A 497 -4.01 -11.15 -39.55
CA ASP A 497 -4.57 -9.87 -39.97
C ASP A 497 -3.49 -8.82 -40.29
N LEU A 498 -2.24 -9.00 -39.83
CA LEU A 498 -1.13 -8.10 -40.13
C LEU A 498 -0.38 -8.53 -41.39
N ILE A 499 -0.29 -9.83 -41.66
CA ILE A 499 0.45 -10.38 -42.79
C ILE A 499 -0.39 -10.60 -44.05
N ALA A 500 -1.72 -10.47 -43.96
CA ALA A 500 -2.65 -10.76 -45.07
C ALA A 500 -2.30 -10.05 -46.39
N ASP A 501 -1.80 -8.82 -46.31
CA ASP A 501 -1.53 -7.96 -47.47
C ASP A 501 -0.03 -7.83 -47.79
N GLY A 502 0.84 -8.60 -47.11
CA GLY A 502 2.29 -8.43 -47.19
C GLY A 502 3.05 -9.73 -47.39
N THR A 503 4.14 -9.66 -48.15
CA THR A 503 5.10 -10.77 -48.28
C THR A 503 6.16 -10.64 -47.20
N PHE A 504 6.25 -11.62 -46.31
CA PHE A 504 7.24 -11.66 -45.23
C PHE A 504 8.24 -12.81 -45.44
N PRO A 505 9.52 -12.63 -45.06
CA PRO A 505 10.47 -13.73 -45.07
C PRO A 505 10.05 -14.83 -44.08
N PRO A 506 10.52 -16.08 -44.22
CA PRO A 506 10.28 -17.10 -43.21
C PRO A 506 10.73 -16.66 -41.82
N PHE A 507 9.79 -16.69 -40.88
CA PHE A 507 9.98 -16.36 -39.47
C PHE A 507 9.20 -17.35 -38.59
N ALA A 508 9.50 -17.38 -37.30
CA ALA A 508 8.68 -18.05 -36.30
C ALA A 508 8.42 -17.11 -35.11
N LEU A 509 7.15 -16.81 -34.86
CA LEU A 509 6.73 -16.14 -33.63
C LEU A 509 6.63 -17.19 -32.52
N VAL A 510 7.42 -17.00 -31.47
CA VAL A 510 7.46 -17.87 -30.30
C VAL A 510 7.08 -17.09 -29.05
N CYS A 511 6.60 -17.81 -28.05
CA CYS A 511 6.34 -17.28 -26.72
C CYS A 511 7.22 -17.89 -25.64
N GLY A 512 7.40 -17.12 -24.57
CA GLY A 512 8.03 -17.54 -23.34
C GLY A 512 7.07 -17.52 -22.14
N GLY A 513 7.65 -17.54 -20.95
CA GLY A 513 6.98 -17.28 -19.68
C GLY A 513 5.79 -18.20 -19.40
N SER A 514 4.75 -17.63 -18.78
CA SER A 514 3.59 -18.40 -18.32
C SER A 514 2.81 -19.07 -19.48
N MET A 515 2.86 -18.49 -20.68
CA MET A 515 2.20 -19.03 -21.87
C MET A 515 2.91 -20.23 -22.48
N SER A 516 4.24 -20.24 -22.46
CA SER A 516 4.97 -21.39 -22.94
C SER A 516 4.92 -22.58 -21.98
N TRP A 517 4.66 -22.33 -20.70
CA TRP A 517 4.54 -23.33 -19.62
C TRP A 517 3.11 -23.78 -19.32
N SER A 518 2.15 -23.34 -20.14
CA SER A 518 0.72 -23.63 -20.00
C SER A 518 0.17 -23.32 -18.61
N VAL A 519 0.53 -22.15 -18.07
CA VAL A 519 0.02 -21.61 -16.80
C VAL A 519 -0.45 -20.15 -16.95
N THR A 520 -0.86 -19.77 -18.16
CA THR A 520 -1.44 -18.46 -18.51
C THR A 520 -2.77 -18.23 -17.81
N THR A 521 -2.93 -17.06 -17.19
CA THR A 521 -4.21 -16.64 -16.60
C THR A 521 -5.03 -15.78 -17.57
N PRO A 522 -6.33 -15.57 -17.34
CA PRO A 522 -7.19 -14.81 -18.25
C PRO A 522 -6.81 -13.31 -18.42
N TYR A 523 -5.91 -12.81 -17.56
CA TYR A 523 -5.37 -11.45 -17.54
C TYR A 523 -3.84 -11.45 -17.49
N SER A 524 -3.20 -12.44 -18.12
CA SER A 524 -1.75 -12.55 -18.21
C SER A 524 -1.18 -11.59 -19.26
N ASP A 525 -0.01 -11.04 -18.94
CA ASP A 525 0.94 -10.52 -19.92
C ASP A 525 1.47 -11.64 -20.82
N VAL A 526 2.07 -11.25 -21.96
CA VAL A 526 2.68 -12.16 -22.94
C VAL A 526 4.13 -11.78 -23.22
N GLU A 527 5.00 -12.80 -23.22
CA GLU A 527 6.38 -12.67 -23.68
C GLU A 527 6.53 -13.22 -25.10
N LEU A 528 6.93 -12.39 -26.05
CA LEU A 528 7.02 -12.75 -27.48
C LEU A 528 8.43 -12.59 -28.05
N ALA A 529 8.79 -13.39 -29.05
CA ALA A 529 10.02 -13.21 -29.83
C ALA A 529 9.86 -13.74 -31.27
N PHE A 530 10.54 -13.10 -32.21
CA PHE A 530 10.64 -13.56 -33.60
C PHE A 530 11.98 -14.24 -33.83
N LEU A 531 11.93 -15.52 -34.23
CA LEU A 531 13.07 -16.23 -34.78
C LEU A 531 13.10 -16.02 -36.29
N ILE A 532 14.26 -15.66 -36.83
CA ILE A 532 14.50 -15.48 -38.27
C ILE A 532 15.73 -16.28 -38.70
N ASP A 533 15.92 -16.49 -40.00
CA ASP A 533 17.15 -17.12 -40.50
C ASP A 533 18.32 -16.12 -40.56
N ALA A 534 19.55 -16.64 -40.61
CA ALA A 534 20.77 -15.84 -40.57
C ALA A 534 21.03 -15.06 -41.87
N GLU A 535 20.58 -15.59 -43.00
CA GLU A 535 20.76 -14.98 -44.33
C GLU A 535 19.54 -14.15 -44.71
N ARG A 536 19.47 -12.91 -44.22
CA ARG A 536 18.38 -11.97 -44.53
C ARG A 536 18.91 -10.61 -44.98
N SER A 537 18.27 -10.06 -46.01
CA SER A 537 18.52 -8.69 -46.45
C SER A 537 18.10 -7.68 -45.38
N LYS A 538 18.68 -6.47 -45.42
CA LYS A 538 18.29 -5.37 -44.53
C LYS A 538 16.80 -5.06 -44.62
N ASN A 539 16.20 -5.21 -45.79
CA ASN A 539 14.78 -4.95 -46.04
C ASN A 539 13.89 -6.02 -45.38
N GLU A 540 14.27 -7.29 -45.44
CA GLU A 540 13.54 -8.38 -44.77
C GLU A 540 13.57 -8.23 -43.24
N ILE A 541 14.72 -7.84 -42.67
CA ILE A 541 14.83 -7.56 -41.24
C ILE A 541 13.96 -6.36 -40.85
N ALA A 542 13.95 -5.30 -41.67
CA ALA A 542 13.09 -4.14 -41.45
C ALA A 542 11.60 -4.49 -41.51
N ALA A 543 11.19 -5.39 -42.42
CA ALA A 543 9.81 -5.87 -42.51
C ALA A 543 9.38 -6.62 -41.25
N ILE A 544 10.24 -7.49 -40.70
CA ILE A 544 9.95 -8.20 -39.43
C ILE A 544 9.91 -7.22 -38.24
N LYS A 545 10.78 -6.21 -38.21
CA LYS A 545 10.72 -5.14 -37.20
C LYS A 545 9.38 -4.40 -37.25
N ASN A 546 8.96 -3.94 -38.41
CA ASN A 546 7.68 -3.27 -38.58
C ASN A 546 6.51 -4.18 -38.16
N LEU A 547 6.53 -5.46 -38.53
CA LEU A 547 5.53 -6.44 -38.11
C LEU A 547 5.48 -6.59 -36.58
N SER A 548 6.64 -6.61 -35.93
CA SER A 548 6.78 -6.69 -34.48
C SER A 548 6.18 -5.47 -33.77
N THR A 549 6.41 -4.27 -34.31
CA THR A 549 5.89 -3.01 -33.79
C THR A 549 4.37 -2.94 -33.99
N LEU A 550 3.87 -3.33 -35.17
CA LEU A 550 2.43 -3.40 -35.46
C LEU A 550 1.70 -4.41 -34.57
N LEU A 551 2.29 -5.58 -34.30
CA LEU A 551 1.74 -6.55 -33.35
C LEU A 551 1.61 -5.93 -31.94
N THR A 552 2.65 -5.22 -31.50
CA THR A 552 2.65 -4.53 -30.20
C THR A 552 1.62 -3.41 -30.13
N LEU A 553 1.45 -2.64 -31.22
CA LEU A 553 0.40 -1.63 -31.33
C LEU A 553 -1.00 -2.24 -31.24
N ARG A 554 -1.27 -3.32 -31.97
CA ARG A 554 -2.58 -4.01 -31.93
C ARG A 554 -2.86 -4.61 -30.56
N LEU A 555 -1.87 -5.15 -29.86
CA LEU A 555 -2.01 -5.60 -28.48
C LEU A 555 -2.36 -4.44 -27.53
N SER A 556 -1.63 -3.34 -27.62
CA SER A 556 -1.89 -2.13 -26.81
C SER A 556 -3.29 -1.55 -27.10
N ALA A 557 -3.71 -1.62 -28.36
CA ALA A 557 -5.01 -1.17 -28.84
C ALA A 557 -6.22 -1.98 -28.30
N ILE A 558 -5.99 -3.19 -27.77
CA ILE A 558 -7.05 -3.97 -27.11
C ILE A 558 -7.60 -3.20 -25.89
N GLY A 559 -6.74 -2.47 -25.17
CA GLY A 559 -7.16 -1.63 -24.04
C GLY A 559 -6.89 -2.19 -22.66
N GLU A 560 -5.99 -3.17 -22.55
CA GLU A 560 -5.62 -3.82 -21.29
C GLU A 560 -4.17 -3.56 -20.85
N THR A 561 -3.51 -2.56 -21.48
CA THR A 561 -2.18 -2.07 -21.11
C THR A 561 -2.32 -0.79 -20.28
N PRO A 562 -2.08 -0.82 -18.95
CA PRO A 562 -2.19 0.38 -18.13
C PRO A 562 -1.10 1.41 -18.45
N ALA A 563 -1.45 2.69 -18.40
CA ALA A 563 -0.52 3.78 -18.70
C ALA A 563 0.72 3.81 -17.79
N SER A 564 0.64 3.30 -16.55
CA SER A 564 1.79 3.21 -15.63
C SER A 564 2.92 2.33 -16.14
N TYR A 565 2.64 1.39 -17.05
CA TYR A 565 3.65 0.50 -17.65
C TYR A 565 4.51 1.16 -18.73
N LEU A 566 4.10 2.34 -19.20
CA LEU A 566 4.92 3.17 -20.10
C LEU A 566 6.14 3.78 -19.38
N LYS A 567 6.12 3.85 -18.03
CA LYS A 567 7.18 4.44 -17.20
C LYS A 567 7.57 5.87 -17.61
N LEU A 568 6.58 6.66 -18.07
CA LEU A 568 6.79 8.07 -18.39
C LEU A 568 7.11 8.85 -17.12
N GLU A 569 8.11 9.73 -17.15
CA GLU A 569 8.50 10.55 -15.99
C GLU A 569 7.33 11.40 -15.49
N SER A 570 6.58 11.98 -16.42
CA SER A 570 5.37 12.77 -16.18
C SER A 570 4.25 11.97 -15.49
N LEU A 571 4.23 10.63 -15.66
CA LEU A 571 3.25 9.72 -15.06
C LEU A 571 3.84 8.82 -13.96
N SER A 572 5.04 9.14 -13.45
CA SER A 572 5.75 8.35 -12.43
C SER A 572 4.98 8.15 -11.11
N TRP A 573 3.97 8.99 -10.87
CA TRP A 573 3.08 8.90 -9.70
C TRP A 573 1.97 7.85 -9.85
N LEU A 574 1.73 7.30 -11.05
CA LEU A 574 0.78 6.21 -11.26
C LEU A 574 1.39 4.87 -10.80
N GLY A 575 0.72 4.21 -9.86
CA GLY A 575 1.10 2.88 -9.39
C GLY A 575 0.75 1.75 -10.38
N PRO A 576 1.28 0.54 -10.15
CA PRO A 576 0.90 -0.66 -10.91
C PRO A 576 -0.59 -1.00 -10.68
N GLY A 577 -1.41 -0.83 -11.72
CA GLY A 577 -2.86 -1.01 -11.65
C GLY A 577 -3.66 0.31 -11.50
N ASP A 578 -2.97 1.44 -11.37
CA ASP A 578 -3.61 2.76 -11.47
C ASP A 578 -3.82 3.12 -12.95
N GLY A 579 -5.02 3.60 -13.27
CA GLY A 579 -5.38 4.03 -14.62
C GLY A 579 -6.72 3.49 -15.12
N PRO A 580 -7.13 3.90 -16.33
CA PRO A 580 -8.42 3.52 -16.88
C PRO A 580 -8.43 2.13 -17.53
N SER A 581 -7.31 1.64 -18.04
CA SER A 581 -7.23 0.28 -18.60
C SER A 581 -6.99 -0.75 -17.49
N PRO A 582 -7.74 -1.89 -17.48
CA PRO A 582 -7.41 -2.99 -16.58
C PRO A 582 -6.04 -3.57 -16.93
N ARG A 583 -5.34 -4.15 -15.95
CA ARG A 583 -4.12 -4.92 -16.22
C ARG A 583 -4.51 -6.30 -16.75
N GLY A 584 -4.34 -6.53 -18.05
CA GLY A 584 -4.67 -7.78 -18.72
C GLY A 584 -3.66 -8.14 -19.80
N ILE A 585 -4.12 -8.49 -21.00
CA ILE A 585 -3.22 -8.84 -22.10
C ILE A 585 -2.40 -7.62 -22.52
N MET A 586 -1.09 -7.75 -22.37
CA MET A 586 -0.11 -6.77 -22.83
C MET A 586 1.22 -7.48 -23.04
N LEU A 587 2.09 -6.87 -23.83
CA LEU A 587 3.48 -7.32 -23.89
C LEU A 587 4.13 -7.11 -22.51
N ASP A 588 5.01 -8.01 -22.08
CA ASP A 588 5.69 -7.86 -20.80
C ASP A 588 6.35 -6.46 -20.70
N PRO A 589 6.27 -5.79 -19.53
CA PRO A 589 6.77 -4.42 -19.39
C PRO A 589 8.25 -4.20 -19.74
N PHE A 590 9.09 -5.22 -19.58
CA PHE A 590 10.50 -5.13 -19.98
C PHE A 590 10.65 -5.22 -21.50
N GLN A 591 9.75 -5.95 -22.16
CA GLN A 591 9.70 -6.04 -23.61
C GLN A 591 9.17 -4.75 -24.24
N LEU A 592 8.18 -4.08 -23.66
CA LEU A 592 7.59 -2.84 -24.21
C LEU A 592 8.63 -1.77 -24.56
N ALA A 593 9.67 -1.60 -23.74
CA ALA A 593 10.71 -0.58 -23.95
C ALA A 593 11.88 -1.04 -24.85
N THR A 594 12.02 -2.34 -25.11
CA THR A 594 13.25 -2.90 -25.72
C THR A 594 13.00 -3.93 -26.82
N PHE A 595 11.74 -4.14 -27.22
CA PHE A 595 11.29 -5.26 -28.05
C PHE A 595 12.13 -5.43 -29.32
N GLU A 596 12.36 -4.34 -30.05
CA GLU A 596 13.03 -4.35 -31.35
C GLU A 596 14.51 -4.75 -31.30
N LYS A 597 15.18 -4.57 -30.15
CA LYS A 597 16.63 -4.79 -30.03
C LYS A 597 16.99 -6.22 -29.59
N TYR A 598 16.12 -6.87 -28.82
CA TYR A 598 16.47 -8.13 -28.15
C TYR A 598 15.54 -9.30 -28.47
N PHE A 599 14.41 -9.08 -29.14
CA PHE A 599 13.38 -10.11 -29.34
C PHE A 599 13.13 -10.43 -30.82
N ILE A 600 14.07 -10.06 -31.68
CA ILE A 600 14.15 -10.49 -33.08
C ILE A 600 15.58 -10.97 -33.29
N GLY A 601 15.78 -12.21 -33.70
CA GLY A 601 17.12 -12.74 -33.93
C GLY A 601 17.13 -14.15 -34.49
N THR A 602 18.32 -14.63 -34.83
CA THR A 602 18.50 -16.02 -35.26
C THR A 602 18.36 -16.99 -34.09
N PRO A 603 18.02 -18.26 -34.34
CA PRO A 603 18.10 -19.32 -33.34
C PRO A 603 19.43 -19.36 -32.56
N GLU A 604 20.56 -19.08 -33.22
CA GLU A 604 21.88 -19.07 -32.60
C GLU A 604 22.11 -17.85 -31.70
N GLU A 605 21.87 -16.65 -32.22
CA GLU A 605 22.03 -15.41 -31.46
C GLU A 605 21.11 -15.41 -30.24
N PHE A 606 19.85 -15.79 -30.43
CA PHE A 606 18.86 -15.78 -29.36
C PHE A 606 19.17 -16.83 -28.28
N ALA A 607 19.71 -17.99 -28.65
CA ALA A 607 20.16 -19.00 -27.69
C ALA A 607 21.38 -18.51 -26.88
N PHE A 608 22.30 -17.79 -27.52
CA PHE A 608 23.45 -17.18 -26.85
C PHE A 608 23.01 -16.08 -25.87
N LEU A 609 22.01 -15.26 -26.23
CA LEU A 609 21.45 -14.22 -25.36
C LEU A 609 20.88 -14.78 -24.05
N GLN A 610 20.47 -16.05 -24.01
CA GLN A 610 20.00 -16.68 -22.77
C GLN A 610 21.11 -16.83 -21.71
N LYS A 611 22.39 -16.67 -22.08
CA LYS A 611 23.52 -16.65 -21.13
C LYS A 611 23.78 -15.28 -20.51
N ASP A 612 23.16 -14.21 -21.01
CA ASP A 612 23.46 -12.86 -20.54
C ASP A 612 22.82 -12.60 -19.16
N THR A 613 23.67 -12.52 -18.13
CA THR A 613 23.28 -12.25 -16.74
C THR A 613 23.24 -10.76 -16.40
N SER A 614 23.50 -9.86 -17.36
CA SER A 614 23.49 -8.42 -17.11
C SER A 614 22.10 -7.96 -16.66
N ALA A 615 22.06 -7.01 -15.71
CA ALA A 615 20.82 -6.50 -15.12
C ALA A 615 19.81 -5.94 -16.14
N LYS A 616 20.24 -5.63 -17.38
CA LYS A 616 19.37 -5.19 -18.49
C LYS A 616 18.62 -6.34 -19.16
N LEU A 617 19.18 -7.54 -19.17
CA LEU A 617 18.63 -8.72 -19.84
C LEU A 617 18.26 -9.84 -18.88
N THR A 618 18.39 -9.64 -17.56
CA THR A 618 17.98 -10.61 -16.54
C THR A 618 16.53 -11.09 -16.68
N HIS A 619 15.61 -10.29 -17.25
CA HIS A 619 14.24 -10.75 -17.50
C HIS A 619 14.07 -11.52 -18.82
N VAL A 620 15.04 -11.42 -19.73
CA VAL A 620 15.10 -12.11 -21.02
C VAL A 620 15.80 -13.47 -20.89
N GLY A 621 16.86 -13.55 -20.06
CA GLY A 621 17.74 -14.70 -19.89
C GLY A 621 17.14 -15.94 -19.22
N PHE A 622 15.81 -16.08 -19.22
CA PHE A 622 15.17 -17.27 -18.64
C PHE A 622 13.77 -17.53 -19.25
N SER A 623 13.06 -16.47 -19.63
CA SER A 623 11.67 -16.58 -20.12
C SER A 623 11.54 -17.43 -21.40
N PHE A 624 12.61 -17.59 -22.18
CA PHE A 624 12.60 -18.36 -23.44
C PHE A 624 13.41 -19.67 -23.35
N ILE A 625 13.64 -20.22 -22.16
CA ILE A 625 14.26 -21.55 -22.00
C ILE A 625 13.32 -22.66 -22.50
N HIS A 626 12.02 -22.50 -22.27
CA HIS A 626 10.98 -23.39 -22.76
C HIS A 626 10.10 -22.67 -23.76
N PRO A 627 10.56 -22.40 -25.00
CA PRO A 627 9.77 -21.67 -25.98
C PRO A 627 8.63 -22.54 -26.55
N SER A 628 7.49 -21.92 -26.85
CA SER A 628 6.40 -22.54 -27.62
C SER A 628 6.12 -21.74 -28.90
N LEU A 629 5.88 -22.46 -30.00
CA LEU A 629 5.48 -21.85 -31.27
C LEU A 629 4.08 -21.23 -31.15
N ILE A 630 3.90 -20.07 -31.76
CA ILE A 630 2.58 -19.46 -31.99
C ILE A 630 2.22 -19.59 -33.47
N LEU A 631 3.06 -19.06 -34.36
CA LEU A 631 2.86 -19.05 -35.81
C LEU A 631 4.22 -19.02 -36.53
N GLY A 632 4.27 -19.51 -37.76
CA GLY A 632 5.44 -19.46 -38.62
C GLY A 632 6.16 -20.80 -38.74
N ASP A 633 7.43 -20.77 -39.12
CA ASP A 633 8.22 -21.96 -39.46
C ASP A 633 8.66 -22.76 -38.20
N PRO A 634 8.14 -23.99 -37.99
CA PRO A 634 8.54 -24.83 -36.86
C PRO A 634 10.02 -25.27 -36.89
N SER A 635 10.67 -25.21 -38.06
CA SER A 635 12.08 -25.57 -38.22
C SER A 635 13.00 -24.63 -37.43
N LEU A 636 12.66 -23.33 -37.39
CA LEU A 636 13.41 -22.30 -36.64
C LEU A 636 13.33 -22.55 -35.13
N LEU A 637 12.16 -22.90 -34.61
CA LEU A 637 12.01 -23.27 -33.19
C LEU A 637 12.79 -24.55 -32.87
N SER A 638 12.76 -25.54 -33.76
CA SER A 638 13.49 -26.80 -33.59
C SER A 638 15.00 -26.57 -33.55
N ARG A 639 15.51 -25.70 -34.44
CA ARG A 639 16.90 -25.24 -34.47
C ARG A 639 17.27 -24.49 -33.19
N TYR A 640 16.42 -23.59 -32.72
CA TYR A 640 16.62 -22.84 -31.47
C TYR A 640 16.71 -23.79 -30.27
N LYS A 641 15.78 -24.73 -30.12
CA LYS A 641 15.82 -25.73 -29.02
C LYS A 641 17.10 -26.58 -29.06
N LYS A 642 17.55 -26.98 -30.25
CA LYS A 642 18.81 -27.72 -30.43
C LYS A 642 20.01 -26.87 -30.02
N GLN A 643 20.02 -25.60 -30.40
CA GLN A 643 21.11 -24.70 -30.09
C GLN A 643 21.14 -24.30 -28.62
N LEU A 644 20.00 -24.12 -27.97
CA LEU A 644 19.88 -23.89 -26.54
C LEU A 644 20.56 -25.02 -25.75
N LYS A 645 20.27 -26.29 -26.09
CA LYS A 645 20.89 -27.47 -25.48
C LYS A 645 22.41 -27.52 -25.67
N ARG A 646 22.92 -27.02 -26.79
CA ARG A 646 24.37 -26.94 -27.08
C ARG A 646 25.06 -25.78 -26.37
N THR A 647 24.33 -24.68 -26.20
CA THR A 647 24.86 -23.44 -25.66
C THR A 647 25.22 -23.62 -24.20
N PHE A 648 24.41 -24.33 -23.41
CA PHE A 648 24.66 -24.55 -21.99
C PHE A 648 25.40 -25.87 -21.71
N SER A 649 26.62 -25.77 -21.19
CA SER A 649 27.36 -26.93 -20.66
C SER A 649 26.68 -27.50 -19.40
N LEU A 650 27.15 -28.66 -18.90
CA LEU A 650 26.70 -29.15 -17.58
C LEU A 650 27.06 -28.13 -16.49
N GLN A 651 28.30 -27.64 -16.50
CA GLN A 651 28.80 -26.65 -15.56
C GLN A 651 28.02 -25.33 -15.65
N ASP A 652 27.69 -24.87 -16.86
CA ASP A 652 26.89 -23.67 -17.04
C ASP A 652 25.53 -23.85 -16.34
N ARG A 653 24.84 -24.97 -16.59
CA ARG A 653 23.54 -25.22 -15.94
C ARG A 653 23.65 -25.27 -14.42
N GLU A 654 24.73 -25.83 -13.90
CA GLU A 654 25.01 -25.86 -12.46
C GLU A 654 25.21 -24.47 -11.87
N ASP A 655 26.07 -23.69 -12.50
CA ASP A 655 26.40 -22.34 -12.06
C ASP A 655 25.20 -21.39 -12.17
N PHE A 656 24.51 -21.41 -13.30
CA PHE A 656 23.30 -20.62 -13.53
C PHE A 656 22.19 -21.03 -12.55
N SER A 657 21.84 -22.32 -12.45
CA SER A 657 20.80 -22.75 -11.51
C SER A 657 21.13 -22.34 -10.08
N ARG A 658 22.41 -22.40 -9.67
CA ARG A 658 22.84 -22.01 -8.33
C ARG A 658 22.60 -20.54 -8.04
N ASP A 659 23.09 -19.65 -8.90
CA ASP A 659 22.98 -18.20 -8.72
C ASP A 659 21.50 -17.76 -8.69
N TRP A 660 20.68 -18.39 -9.53
CA TRP A 660 19.26 -18.11 -9.63
C TRP A 660 18.45 -18.68 -8.45
N PHE A 661 18.70 -19.92 -8.03
CA PHE A 661 18.09 -20.45 -6.79
C PHE A 661 18.38 -19.54 -5.61
N LYS A 662 19.63 -19.09 -5.44
CA LYS A 662 20.01 -18.16 -4.35
C LYS A 662 19.22 -16.85 -4.44
N ARG A 663 19.20 -16.24 -5.62
CA ARG A 663 18.50 -14.96 -5.83
C ARG A 663 17.00 -15.10 -5.61
N ASP A 664 16.40 -16.16 -6.12
CA ASP A 664 14.95 -16.32 -6.17
C ASP A 664 14.38 -16.84 -4.84
N LEU A 665 15.08 -17.72 -4.12
CA LEU A 665 14.72 -18.09 -2.74
C LEU A 665 14.77 -16.88 -1.80
N THR A 666 15.73 -15.97 -2.00
CA THR A 666 15.82 -14.72 -1.23
C THR A 666 14.70 -13.74 -1.61
N ARG A 667 14.44 -13.59 -2.92
CA ARG A 667 13.47 -12.62 -3.45
C ARG A 667 12.02 -13.00 -3.16
N PHE A 668 11.71 -14.29 -3.26
CA PHE A 668 10.37 -14.87 -3.10
C PHE A 668 10.24 -15.72 -1.83
N ALA A 669 11.08 -15.46 -0.81
CA ALA A 669 10.83 -15.94 0.53
C ALA A 669 9.41 -15.54 0.97
N ILE A 670 8.70 -16.44 1.64
CA ILE A 670 7.32 -16.22 2.09
C ILE A 670 7.31 -15.00 3.02
N LYS A 671 6.76 -13.87 2.55
CA LYS A 671 6.66 -12.62 3.31
C LYS A 671 5.26 -12.47 3.87
N ARG A 672 5.16 -11.89 5.06
CA ARG A 672 3.90 -11.40 5.61
C ARG A 672 3.79 -9.91 5.29
N TYR A 673 2.79 -9.54 4.50
CA TYR A 673 2.49 -8.15 4.20
C TYR A 673 1.33 -7.67 5.08
N HIS A 674 1.51 -6.51 5.71
CA HIS A 674 0.50 -5.84 6.51
C HIS A 674 0.12 -4.51 5.85
N ASP A 675 -1.17 -4.27 5.65
CA ASP A 675 -1.70 -2.95 5.31
C ASP A 675 -2.63 -2.44 6.43
N ALA A 676 -3.27 -1.28 6.21
CA ALA A 676 -4.18 -0.67 7.17
C ALA A 676 -5.45 -1.51 7.46
N SER A 677 -5.72 -2.57 6.69
CA SER A 677 -6.88 -3.46 6.80
C SER A 677 -6.54 -4.84 7.38
N GLY A 678 -5.26 -5.20 7.51
CA GLY A 678 -4.84 -6.47 8.10
C GLY A 678 -3.65 -7.12 7.39
N GLU A 679 -3.45 -8.42 7.62
CA GLU A 679 -2.51 -9.24 6.85
C GLU A 679 -3.12 -9.56 5.48
N MET A 680 -2.34 -9.48 4.40
CA MET A 680 -2.76 -9.83 3.03
C MET A 680 -1.76 -10.79 2.39
N CYS A 681 -2.24 -11.69 1.53
CA CYS A 681 -1.41 -12.64 0.78
C CYS A 681 -1.51 -12.38 -0.74
N SER A 682 -0.38 -12.28 -1.43
CA SER A 682 -0.32 -12.26 -2.89
C SER A 682 -0.25 -13.69 -3.44
N VAL A 683 -1.28 -14.12 -4.19
CA VAL A 683 -1.28 -15.44 -4.84
C VAL A 683 -0.16 -15.58 -5.86
N LYS A 684 0.22 -14.47 -6.52
CA LYS A 684 1.30 -14.48 -7.50
C LYS A 684 2.67 -14.47 -6.83
N HIS A 685 2.93 -13.49 -5.97
CA HIS A 685 4.27 -13.25 -5.44
C HIS A 685 4.64 -14.17 -4.29
N ASP A 686 3.70 -14.48 -3.38
CA ASP A 686 3.98 -15.28 -2.19
C ASP A 686 3.84 -16.79 -2.46
N LEU A 687 2.99 -17.19 -3.41
CA LEU A 687 2.69 -18.59 -3.70
C LEU A 687 3.21 -19.04 -5.07
N TYR A 688 2.61 -18.55 -6.16
CA TYR A 688 2.90 -19.04 -7.50
C TYR A 688 4.37 -18.84 -7.90
N ARG A 689 4.91 -17.64 -7.72
CA ARG A 689 6.28 -17.33 -8.16
C ARG A 689 7.33 -18.08 -7.36
N SER A 690 7.05 -18.32 -6.08
CA SER A 690 7.87 -19.14 -5.18
C SER A 690 7.98 -20.60 -5.66
N LEU A 691 6.89 -21.17 -6.19
CA LEU A 691 6.87 -22.51 -6.77
C LEU A 691 7.46 -22.56 -8.19
N ASP A 692 6.95 -21.69 -9.06
CA ASP A 692 7.21 -21.64 -10.50
C ASP A 692 8.70 -21.50 -10.79
N VAL A 693 9.36 -20.55 -10.13
CA VAL A 693 10.78 -20.28 -10.37
C VAL A 693 11.67 -21.42 -9.91
N VAL A 694 11.34 -22.08 -8.79
CA VAL A 694 12.07 -23.26 -8.31
C VAL A 694 11.93 -24.41 -9.30
N LEU A 695 10.71 -24.69 -9.78
CA LEU A 695 10.45 -25.72 -10.78
C LEU A 695 11.23 -25.47 -12.07
N TYR A 696 11.19 -24.23 -12.56
CA TYR A 696 11.95 -23.81 -13.71
C TYR A 696 13.46 -24.04 -13.56
N ASN A 697 14.03 -23.66 -12.40
CA ASN A 697 15.44 -23.87 -12.11
C ASN A 697 15.80 -25.36 -12.03
N LEU A 698 14.91 -26.22 -11.50
CA LEU A 698 15.09 -27.69 -11.48
C LEU A 698 15.03 -28.29 -12.88
N ALA A 699 14.08 -27.87 -13.72
CA ALA A 699 14.00 -28.32 -15.11
C ALA A 699 15.29 -28.01 -15.87
N PHE A 700 15.82 -26.79 -15.68
CA PHE A 700 17.07 -26.37 -16.30
C PHE A 700 18.28 -27.14 -15.78
N ARG A 701 18.41 -27.24 -14.44
CA ARG A 701 19.50 -27.96 -13.75
C ARG A 701 19.64 -29.40 -14.23
N PHE A 702 18.50 -30.10 -14.34
CA PHE A 702 18.44 -31.53 -14.69
C PHE A 702 18.25 -31.77 -16.19
N CYS A 703 18.30 -30.72 -17.02
CA CYS A 703 18.07 -30.82 -18.46
C CYS A 703 16.71 -31.37 -18.87
N LEU A 704 15.69 -31.26 -18.02
CA LEU A 704 14.32 -31.74 -18.29
C LEU A 704 13.57 -30.71 -19.15
N LEU A 705 14.21 -30.25 -20.23
CA LEU A 705 13.73 -29.17 -21.09
C LEU A 705 12.54 -29.60 -21.98
N GLU A 706 12.29 -30.90 -22.05
CA GLU A 706 11.15 -31.51 -22.74
C GLU A 706 9.83 -31.39 -21.98
N ALA A 707 9.85 -31.14 -20.67
CA ALA A 707 8.64 -30.86 -19.90
C ALA A 707 7.92 -29.65 -20.51
N LYS A 708 6.62 -29.77 -20.77
CA LYS A 708 5.79 -28.70 -21.34
C LYS A 708 4.96 -27.98 -20.29
N THR A 709 4.75 -28.63 -19.15
CA THR A 709 3.95 -28.11 -18.05
C THR A 709 4.63 -28.41 -16.71
N PRO A 710 4.32 -27.65 -15.65
CA PRO A 710 4.87 -27.95 -14.33
C PRO A 710 4.33 -29.27 -13.74
N TRP A 711 3.16 -29.76 -14.20
CA TRP A 711 2.66 -31.09 -13.82
C TRP A 711 3.55 -32.20 -14.39
N GLU A 712 3.84 -32.14 -15.68
CA GLU A 712 4.76 -33.10 -16.34
C GLU A 712 6.15 -33.06 -15.70
N LEU A 713 6.63 -31.87 -15.31
CA LEU A 713 7.93 -31.75 -14.65
C LEU A 713 7.97 -32.48 -13.30
N PHE A 714 6.93 -32.37 -12.46
CA PHE A 714 6.87 -33.12 -11.20
C PHE A 714 6.90 -34.63 -11.44
N GLU A 715 6.15 -35.12 -12.42
CA GLU A 715 6.14 -36.53 -12.82
C GLU A 715 7.52 -36.99 -13.30
N MET A 716 8.22 -36.15 -14.09
CA MET A 716 9.57 -36.44 -14.55
C MET A 716 10.62 -36.42 -13.43
N LEU A 717 10.53 -35.48 -12.49
CA LEU A 717 11.42 -35.39 -11.34
C LEU A 717 11.26 -36.64 -10.45
N GLU A 718 10.03 -37.09 -10.22
CA GLU A 718 9.75 -38.34 -9.49
C GLU A 718 10.30 -39.56 -10.24
N ALA A 719 9.97 -39.71 -11.53
CA ALA A 719 10.36 -40.86 -12.34
C ALA A 719 11.89 -41.00 -12.46
N LYS A 720 12.62 -39.89 -12.36
CA LYS A 720 14.09 -39.87 -12.35
C LYS A 720 14.70 -39.98 -10.95
N GLY A 721 13.89 -40.05 -9.90
CA GLY A 721 14.35 -40.16 -8.51
C GLY A 721 14.94 -38.87 -7.93
N TYR A 722 14.69 -37.71 -8.55
CA TYR A 722 15.18 -36.42 -8.07
C TYR A 722 14.31 -35.83 -6.96
N ILE A 723 13.09 -36.34 -6.75
CA ILE A 723 12.21 -36.06 -5.62
C ILE A 723 11.48 -37.34 -5.22
N SER A 724 11.03 -37.43 -3.97
CA SER A 724 10.23 -38.56 -3.52
C SER A 724 8.81 -38.52 -4.10
N ARG A 725 8.16 -39.68 -4.20
CA ARG A 725 6.75 -39.80 -4.62
C ARG A 725 5.80 -38.98 -3.74
N VAL A 726 6.11 -38.88 -2.44
CA VAL A 726 5.34 -38.06 -1.49
C VAL A 726 5.45 -36.58 -1.86
N MET A 727 6.68 -36.09 -2.07
CA MET A 727 6.95 -34.71 -2.47
C MET A 727 6.28 -34.36 -3.81
N ALA A 728 6.33 -35.27 -4.79
CA ALA A 728 5.68 -35.08 -6.08
C ALA A 728 4.16 -34.95 -5.95
N ASN A 729 3.52 -35.84 -5.20
CA ASN A 729 2.06 -35.80 -4.97
C ASN A 729 1.62 -34.54 -4.23
N GLU A 730 2.35 -34.12 -3.19
CA GLU A 730 2.09 -32.87 -2.48
C GLU A 730 2.28 -31.65 -3.38
N GLY A 731 3.36 -31.63 -4.17
CA GLY A 731 3.64 -30.56 -5.13
C GLY A 731 2.55 -30.42 -6.18
N LEU A 732 2.06 -31.53 -6.74
CA LEU A 732 0.94 -31.54 -7.68
C LEU A 732 -0.36 -31.01 -7.03
N LYS A 733 -0.63 -31.39 -5.78
CA LYS A 733 -1.77 -30.88 -5.01
C LYS A 733 -1.67 -29.37 -4.81
N VAL A 734 -0.52 -28.87 -4.36
CA VAL A 734 -0.28 -27.44 -4.13
C VAL A 734 -0.30 -26.63 -5.42
N LEU A 735 0.24 -27.18 -6.52
CA LEU A 735 0.19 -26.55 -7.83
C LEU A 735 -1.26 -26.35 -8.32
N ASN A 736 -2.13 -27.35 -8.10
CA ASN A 736 -3.57 -27.23 -8.40
C ASN A 736 -4.25 -26.17 -7.52
N ILE A 737 -3.93 -26.12 -6.22
CA ILE A 737 -4.46 -25.12 -5.28
C ILE A 737 -4.08 -23.71 -5.75
N ILE A 738 -2.78 -23.45 -5.92
CA ILE A 738 -2.27 -22.14 -6.30
C ILE A 738 -2.83 -21.73 -7.66
N GLY A 739 -2.86 -22.65 -8.61
CA GLY A 739 -3.42 -22.42 -9.94
C GLY A 739 -4.90 -22.00 -9.91
N ARG A 740 -5.73 -22.71 -9.14
CA ARG A 740 -7.16 -22.38 -8.96
C ARG A 740 -7.32 -20.99 -8.35
N LEU A 741 -6.63 -20.72 -7.24
CA LEU A 741 -6.68 -19.43 -6.56
C LEU A 741 -6.31 -18.30 -7.54
N ARG A 742 -5.23 -18.46 -8.31
CA ARG A 742 -4.75 -17.42 -9.23
C ARG A 742 -5.76 -17.09 -10.33
N ILE A 743 -6.36 -18.11 -10.95
CA ILE A 743 -7.39 -17.90 -11.99
C ILE A 743 -8.63 -17.23 -11.39
N GLN A 744 -9.11 -17.74 -10.25
CA GLN A 744 -10.31 -17.24 -9.60
C GLN A 744 -10.17 -15.79 -9.17
N THR A 745 -9.08 -15.43 -8.50
CA THR A 745 -8.80 -14.05 -8.05
C THR A 745 -8.80 -13.08 -9.23
N TYR A 746 -8.20 -13.44 -10.37
CA TYR A 746 -8.12 -12.53 -11.51
C TYR A 746 -9.47 -12.41 -12.24
N LEU A 747 -10.24 -13.49 -12.35
CA LEU A 747 -11.59 -13.46 -12.92
C LEU A 747 -12.53 -12.60 -12.07
N GLU A 748 -12.47 -12.72 -10.74
CA GLU A 748 -13.28 -11.93 -9.81
C GLU A 748 -12.89 -10.45 -9.86
N ALA A 749 -11.59 -10.15 -9.91
CA ALA A 749 -11.10 -8.77 -10.00
C ALA A 749 -11.27 -8.14 -11.40
N GLN A 750 -11.53 -8.95 -12.42
CA GLN A 750 -11.53 -8.56 -13.85
C GLN A 750 -10.24 -7.86 -14.31
N GLN A 751 -9.13 -8.19 -13.67
CA GLN A 751 -7.78 -7.71 -13.96
C GLN A 751 -6.78 -8.54 -13.17
N GLN A 752 -5.49 -8.40 -13.48
CA GLN A 752 -4.40 -8.97 -12.71
C GLN A 752 -4.26 -8.26 -11.34
N ARG A 753 -5.11 -8.65 -10.39
CA ARG A 753 -5.05 -8.27 -8.97
C ARG A 753 -4.80 -9.52 -8.15
N GLU A 754 -3.82 -9.45 -7.26
CA GLU A 754 -3.17 -10.66 -6.73
C GLU A 754 -3.48 -10.94 -5.26
N TRP A 755 -4.21 -10.03 -4.59
CA TRP A 755 -4.44 -10.03 -3.15
C TRP A 755 -5.64 -10.87 -2.76
N ILE A 756 -5.45 -11.75 -1.77
CA ILE A 756 -6.50 -12.57 -1.16
C ILE A 756 -6.36 -12.61 0.37
N ASP A 757 -7.42 -13.07 1.03
CA ASP A 757 -7.46 -13.33 2.47
C ASP A 757 -6.42 -14.39 2.87
N PRO A 758 -5.45 -14.08 3.75
CA PRO A 758 -4.38 -15.00 4.13
C PRO A 758 -4.83 -16.16 5.05
N THR A 759 -6.05 -16.12 5.59
CA THR A 759 -6.55 -17.10 6.59
C THR A 759 -7.10 -18.39 5.98
N MET A 760 -7.17 -18.47 4.65
CA MET A 760 -7.65 -19.67 3.95
C MET A 760 -6.76 -20.88 4.22
N THR A 761 -7.36 -22.01 4.58
CA THR A 761 -6.65 -23.27 4.88
C THR A 761 -5.78 -23.76 3.71
N GLU A 762 -6.19 -23.49 2.48
CA GLU A 762 -5.42 -23.86 1.29
C GLU A 762 -4.13 -23.06 1.13
N ILE A 763 -4.10 -21.80 1.59
CA ILE A 763 -2.90 -20.97 1.57
C ILE A 763 -1.89 -21.51 2.58
N GLU A 764 -2.34 -21.89 3.77
CA GLU A 764 -1.48 -22.49 4.79
C GLU A 764 -0.89 -23.82 4.30
N THR A 765 -1.72 -24.64 3.62
CA THR A 765 -1.25 -25.86 2.95
C THR A 765 -0.16 -25.56 1.91
N ALA A 766 -0.37 -24.54 1.07
CA ALA A 766 0.61 -24.14 0.06
C ALA A 766 1.91 -23.62 0.68
N ARG A 767 1.83 -22.77 1.70
CA ARG A 767 2.99 -22.21 2.40
C ARG A 767 3.84 -23.28 3.07
N ASN A 768 3.20 -24.24 3.75
CA ASN A 768 3.90 -25.33 4.41
C ASN A 768 4.64 -26.22 3.41
N PHE A 769 4.02 -26.57 2.28
CA PHE A 769 4.70 -27.27 1.21
C PHE A 769 5.87 -26.45 0.64
N LEU A 770 5.66 -25.17 0.31
CA LEU A 770 6.71 -24.32 -0.25
C LEU A 770 7.92 -24.21 0.67
N LYS A 771 7.69 -24.10 1.98
CA LYS A 771 8.75 -24.10 2.98
C LYS A 771 9.54 -25.42 2.94
N SER A 772 8.85 -26.56 3.00
CA SER A 772 9.50 -27.88 2.94
C SER A 772 10.23 -28.11 1.61
N PHE A 773 9.65 -27.65 0.50
CA PHE A 773 10.22 -27.79 -0.83
C PHE A 773 11.45 -26.90 -1.04
N HIS A 774 11.42 -25.67 -0.52
CA HIS A 774 12.59 -24.79 -0.49
C HIS A 774 13.72 -25.40 0.35
N GLU A 775 13.40 -25.96 1.51
CA GLU A 775 14.40 -26.62 2.36
C GLU A 775 15.00 -27.86 1.68
N TYR A 776 14.16 -28.66 1.01
CA TYR A 776 14.61 -29.78 0.19
C TYR A 776 15.61 -29.34 -0.89
N VAL A 777 15.29 -28.27 -1.63
CA VAL A 777 16.16 -27.71 -2.67
C VAL A 777 17.48 -27.22 -2.06
N LYS A 778 17.45 -26.52 -0.93
CA LYS A 778 18.68 -26.08 -0.23
C LYS A 778 19.60 -27.25 0.16
N ILE A 779 19.02 -28.35 0.67
CA ILE A 779 19.79 -29.54 1.10
C ILE A 779 20.33 -30.31 -0.11
N THR A 780 19.51 -30.48 -1.14
CA THR A 780 19.85 -31.27 -2.34
C THR A 780 20.87 -30.56 -3.23
N PHE A 781 20.93 -29.22 -3.18
CA PHE A 781 21.88 -28.40 -3.93
C PHE A 781 22.72 -27.53 -2.97
N PRO A 782 23.65 -28.14 -2.21
CA PRO A 782 24.37 -27.46 -1.12
C PRO A 782 25.26 -26.30 -1.58
N ASP A 783 25.65 -26.25 -2.87
CA ASP A 783 26.40 -25.12 -3.43
C ASP A 783 25.56 -23.81 -3.49
N VAL A 784 24.23 -23.89 -3.36
CA VAL A 784 23.31 -22.72 -3.24
C VAL A 784 23.38 -22.11 -1.83
N ASN A 785 23.74 -22.92 -0.82
CA ASN A 785 23.88 -22.48 0.57
C ASN A 785 25.28 -21.93 0.81
N THR A 786 25.42 -20.61 0.71
CA THR A 786 26.62 -19.92 1.24
C THR A 786 26.49 -19.51 2.71
N GLU A 787 25.44 -19.97 3.42
CA GLU A 787 25.29 -19.70 4.85
C GLU A 787 25.66 -20.87 5.78
N ASP A 788 25.89 -22.08 5.26
CA ASP A 788 26.10 -23.26 6.12
C ASP A 788 27.42 -24.01 5.94
N LYS A 789 28.44 -23.34 5.39
CA LYS A 789 29.83 -23.81 5.56
C LYS A 789 30.17 -23.90 7.05
N SER A 790 29.63 -23.00 7.88
CA SER A 790 29.88 -23.02 9.32
C SER A 790 29.33 -24.26 10.01
N SER A 791 28.16 -24.79 9.64
CA SER A 791 27.58 -25.95 10.32
C SER A 791 28.29 -27.26 9.96
N LEU A 792 28.75 -27.41 8.71
CA LEU A 792 29.59 -28.55 8.30
C LEU A 792 31.01 -28.45 8.88
N ASP A 793 31.63 -27.27 8.85
CA ASP A 793 32.93 -27.01 9.52
C ASP A 793 32.83 -27.24 11.04
N ASN A 794 31.69 -26.90 11.65
CA ASN A 794 31.41 -27.16 13.07
C ASN A 794 31.25 -28.65 13.38
N ILE A 795 30.68 -29.45 12.47
CA ILE A 795 30.57 -30.90 12.62
C ILE A 795 31.96 -31.54 12.54
N ASP A 796 32.77 -31.15 11.56
CA ASP A 796 34.13 -31.68 11.40
C ASP A 796 35.05 -31.25 12.56
N SER A 797 34.94 -30.01 13.01
CA SER A 797 35.63 -29.50 14.22
C SER A 797 35.18 -30.26 15.48
N ALA A 798 33.87 -30.46 15.68
CA ALA A 798 33.35 -31.21 16.82
C ALA A 798 33.77 -32.69 16.79
N ARG A 799 33.89 -33.31 15.61
CA ARG A 799 34.44 -34.67 15.44
C ARG A 799 35.92 -34.75 15.82
N GLN A 800 36.73 -33.80 15.37
CA GLN A 800 38.16 -33.71 15.75
C GLN A 800 38.32 -33.51 17.26
N GLN A 801 37.48 -32.65 17.86
CA GLN A 801 37.49 -32.40 19.29
C GLN A 801 37.05 -33.64 20.08
N LEU A 802 36.08 -34.41 19.59
CA LEU A 802 35.66 -35.67 20.20
C LEU A 802 36.80 -36.71 20.22
N VAL A 803 37.54 -36.85 19.12
CA VAL A 803 38.70 -37.77 19.06
C VAL A 803 39.78 -37.35 20.06
N SER A 804 40.09 -36.06 20.11
CA SER A 804 41.08 -35.50 21.03
C SER A 804 40.66 -35.66 22.50
N ASN A 805 39.40 -35.34 22.83
CA ASN A 805 38.87 -35.46 24.18
C ASN A 805 38.75 -36.92 24.64
N LYS A 806 38.44 -37.87 23.74
CA LYS A 806 38.47 -39.31 24.05
C LYS A 806 39.88 -39.78 24.40
N ALA A 807 40.90 -39.32 23.69
CA ALA A 807 42.29 -39.67 23.96
C ALA A 807 42.79 -39.07 25.28
N PHE A 808 42.37 -37.85 25.62
CA PHE A 808 42.86 -37.14 26.81
C PHE A 808 42.10 -37.52 28.10
N TYR A 809 40.76 -37.55 28.06
CA TYR A 809 39.92 -37.75 29.25
C TYR A 809 39.40 -39.19 29.40
N GLY A 810 39.53 -40.04 28.39
CA GLY A 810 38.98 -41.39 28.36
C GLY A 810 37.50 -41.45 27.95
N PHE A 811 37.01 -42.66 27.64
CA PHE A 811 35.71 -42.87 26.97
C PHE A 811 34.46 -42.59 27.82
N THR A 812 34.59 -42.48 29.15
CA THR A 812 33.46 -42.32 30.08
C THR A 812 33.38 -40.92 30.70
N HIS A 813 34.23 -39.98 30.27
CA HIS A 813 34.28 -38.66 30.88
C HIS A 813 33.10 -37.77 30.43
N PRO A 814 32.50 -36.95 31.33
CA PRO A 814 31.36 -36.08 30.99
C PRO A 814 31.60 -35.07 29.85
N ILE A 815 32.87 -34.71 29.59
CA ILE A 815 33.24 -33.86 28.42
C ILE A 815 33.04 -34.64 27.11
N VAL A 816 33.34 -35.94 27.09
CA VAL A 816 33.10 -36.80 25.91
C VAL A 816 31.60 -36.94 25.64
N ALA A 817 30.78 -37.03 26.69
CA ALA A 817 29.32 -37.00 26.56
C ALA A 817 28.82 -35.67 25.98
N GLN A 818 29.37 -34.53 26.42
CA GLN A 818 29.02 -33.21 25.88
C GLN A 818 29.37 -33.07 24.40
N ASN A 819 30.53 -33.59 23.97
CA ASN A 819 30.92 -33.57 22.57
C ASN A 819 29.95 -34.39 21.70
N HIS A 820 29.55 -35.59 22.15
CA HIS A 820 28.53 -36.40 21.49
C HIS A 820 27.16 -35.68 21.44
N ALA A 821 26.72 -35.05 22.54
CA ALA A 821 25.49 -34.27 22.56
C ALA A 821 25.53 -33.06 21.62
N CYS A 822 26.69 -32.40 21.52
CA CYS A 822 26.90 -31.28 20.61
C CYS A 822 26.80 -31.72 19.14
N LEU A 823 27.41 -32.85 18.78
CA LEU A 823 27.25 -33.46 17.46
C LEU A 823 25.80 -33.82 17.18
N GLY A 824 25.09 -34.42 18.14
CA GLY A 824 23.66 -34.70 18.03
C GLY A 824 22.82 -33.45 17.77
N CYS A 825 23.12 -32.34 18.47
CA CYS A 825 22.47 -31.04 18.23
C CYS A 825 22.78 -30.47 16.83
N LEU A 826 24.03 -30.59 16.37
CA LEU A 826 24.42 -30.13 15.04
C LEU A 826 23.72 -30.95 13.95
N PHE A 827 23.63 -32.27 14.11
CA PHE A 827 22.89 -33.15 13.19
C PHE A 827 21.38 -32.86 13.18
N ILE A 828 20.77 -32.55 14.32
CA ILE A 828 19.38 -32.06 14.39
C ILE A 828 19.20 -30.79 13.57
N LYS A 829 20.14 -29.84 13.68
CA LYS A 829 20.05 -28.56 12.95
C LYS A 829 20.10 -28.73 11.44
N ILE A 830 20.85 -29.72 10.95
CA ILE A 830 20.95 -30.01 9.51
C ILE A 830 19.93 -31.06 9.02
N GLY A 831 19.03 -31.54 9.90
CA GLY A 831 17.98 -32.49 9.54
C GLY A 831 18.42 -33.96 9.38
N HIS A 832 19.65 -34.29 9.79
CA HIS A 832 20.21 -35.64 9.77
C HIS A 832 19.81 -36.41 11.04
N TYR A 833 18.53 -36.76 11.15
CA TYR A 833 17.97 -37.31 12.40
C TYR A 833 18.53 -38.69 12.77
N HIS A 834 18.94 -39.52 11.81
CA HIS A 834 19.53 -40.83 12.09
C HIS A 834 20.90 -40.71 12.77
N GLU A 835 21.76 -39.84 12.25
CA GLU A 835 23.07 -39.54 12.84
C GLU A 835 22.93 -38.84 14.18
N ALA A 836 21.95 -37.93 14.33
CA ALA A 836 21.65 -37.32 15.61
C ALA A 836 21.26 -38.33 16.70
N ILE A 837 20.45 -39.34 16.36
CA ILE A 837 20.04 -40.40 17.28
C ILE A 837 21.25 -41.20 17.78
N HIS A 838 22.17 -41.54 16.89
CA HIS A 838 23.40 -42.26 17.26
C HIS A 838 24.22 -41.47 18.28
N GLU A 839 24.49 -40.20 17.99
CA GLU A 839 25.32 -39.34 18.85
C GLU A 839 24.66 -39.05 20.20
N LEU A 840 23.34 -38.84 20.24
CA LEU A 840 22.59 -38.62 21.49
C LEU A 840 22.57 -39.87 22.37
N LYS A 841 22.46 -41.08 21.79
CA LYS A 841 22.53 -42.34 22.55
C LYS A 841 23.88 -42.50 23.23
N GLU A 842 24.98 -42.20 22.55
CA GLU A 842 26.31 -42.25 23.17
C GLU A 842 26.49 -41.24 24.30
N ALA A 843 25.96 -40.01 24.14
CA ALA A 843 25.97 -39.01 25.21
C ALA A 843 25.22 -39.50 26.46
N ILE A 844 24.04 -40.10 26.27
CA ILE A 844 23.22 -40.67 27.35
C ILE A 844 23.93 -41.84 28.02
N ARG A 845 24.52 -42.75 27.23
CA ARG A 845 25.27 -43.92 27.74
C ARG A 845 26.44 -43.50 28.63
N ILE A 846 27.13 -42.42 28.29
CA ILE A 846 28.27 -41.92 29.06
C ILE A 846 27.82 -41.18 30.32
N ASP A 847 26.95 -40.18 30.20
CA ASP A 847 26.55 -39.36 31.36
C ASP A 847 25.69 -40.16 32.37
N SER A 848 24.98 -41.23 31.94
CA SER A 848 24.22 -42.10 32.85
C SER A 848 25.10 -42.91 33.82
N ILE A 849 26.33 -43.25 33.43
CA ILE A 849 27.30 -43.95 34.30
C ILE A 849 27.70 -43.07 35.48
N MET A 850 27.82 -41.76 35.25
CA MET A 850 28.33 -40.81 36.25
C MET A 850 27.23 -40.20 37.12
N TYR A 851 26.06 -39.91 36.54
CA TYR A 851 25.01 -39.16 37.22
C TYR A 851 23.73 -39.98 37.50
N GLY A 852 23.65 -41.21 36.98
CA GLY A 852 22.42 -42.01 36.99
C GLY A 852 21.45 -41.61 35.88
N THR A 853 20.45 -42.47 35.64
CA THR A 853 19.51 -42.38 34.51
C THR A 853 18.48 -41.26 34.61
N HIS A 854 18.30 -40.66 35.80
CA HIS A 854 17.25 -39.65 36.07
C HIS A 854 17.81 -38.26 36.41
N HIS A 855 19.10 -38.03 36.15
CA HIS A 855 19.73 -36.75 36.45
C HIS A 855 19.29 -35.63 35.49
N SER A 856 19.23 -34.39 36.00
CA SER A 856 18.78 -33.20 35.26
C SER A 856 19.51 -32.96 33.94
N ARG A 857 20.78 -33.33 33.90
CA ARG A 857 21.66 -33.19 32.73
C ARG A 857 21.21 -34.04 31.52
N LEU A 858 20.63 -35.22 31.76
CA LEU A 858 20.21 -36.14 30.69
C LEU A 858 18.86 -35.74 30.07
N ILE A 859 18.08 -34.88 30.74
CA ILE A 859 16.73 -34.47 30.30
C ILE A 859 16.76 -33.84 28.91
N ASN A 860 17.76 -33.00 28.63
CA ASN A 860 17.88 -32.36 27.32
C ASN A 860 18.24 -33.38 26.23
N TYR A 861 19.04 -34.40 26.55
CA TYR A 861 19.38 -35.47 25.60
C TYR A 861 18.15 -36.33 25.28
N TYR A 862 17.37 -36.71 26.30
CA TYR A 862 16.13 -37.46 26.10
C TYR A 862 15.09 -36.67 25.30
N LYS A 863 14.93 -35.38 25.59
CA LYS A 863 14.01 -34.51 24.84
C LYS A 863 14.40 -34.43 23.35
N GLN A 864 15.69 -34.28 23.07
CA GLN A 864 16.20 -34.21 21.69
C GLN A 864 16.11 -35.57 20.98
N LEU A 865 16.36 -36.67 21.70
CA LEU A 865 16.23 -38.03 21.18
C LEU A 865 14.78 -38.36 20.82
N ASP A 866 13.82 -38.02 21.70
CA ASP A 866 12.39 -38.22 21.45
C ASP A 866 11.92 -37.37 20.26
N PHE A 867 12.40 -36.13 20.14
CA PHE A 867 12.16 -35.27 18.98
C PHE A 867 12.69 -35.88 17.68
N CYS A 868 13.91 -36.43 17.67
CA CYS A 868 14.45 -37.08 16.47
C CYS A 868 13.62 -38.31 16.07
N LYS A 869 13.18 -39.13 17.04
CA LYS A 869 12.37 -40.32 16.80
C LYS A 869 11.00 -39.98 16.20
N GLU A 870 10.36 -38.92 16.69
CA GLU A 870 9.10 -38.40 16.14
C GLU A 870 9.25 -37.97 14.66
N LYS A 871 10.42 -37.43 14.29
CA LYS A 871 10.68 -36.95 12.92
C LYS A 871 10.94 -38.04 11.89
N ILE A 872 11.36 -39.24 12.31
CA ILE A 872 11.68 -40.36 11.41
C ILE A 872 10.67 -41.51 11.47
N ASP A 873 9.56 -41.34 12.20
CA ASP A 873 8.46 -42.32 12.37
C ASP A 873 8.95 -43.73 12.77
N SER A 874 10.02 -43.81 13.57
CA SER A 874 10.62 -45.08 13.99
C SER A 874 9.93 -45.60 15.26
N GLN A 875 9.24 -46.73 15.20
CA GLN A 875 8.67 -47.44 16.35
C GLN A 875 9.66 -48.38 17.08
N ASP A 876 10.97 -48.18 16.93
CA ASP A 876 11.96 -49.00 17.62
C ASP A 876 12.00 -48.70 19.13
N SER A 877 11.29 -49.53 19.89
CA SER A 877 11.37 -49.65 21.34
C SER A 877 12.57 -50.51 21.74
N LEU A 878 13.77 -49.93 21.73
CA LEU A 878 14.88 -50.50 22.49
C LEU A 878 14.75 -50.05 23.96
N PRO A 879 14.66 -50.97 24.94
CA PRO A 879 14.44 -50.69 26.36
C PRO A 879 15.70 -50.16 27.08
N GLU A 880 16.56 -49.46 26.36
CA GLU A 880 17.92 -49.16 26.84
C GLU A 880 17.96 -47.91 27.74
N PHE A 881 17.00 -46.98 27.59
CA PHE A 881 16.95 -45.75 28.38
C PHE A 881 15.52 -45.25 28.66
N PRO A 882 15.28 -44.53 29.79
CA PRO A 882 13.99 -43.90 30.08
C PRO A 882 13.61 -42.84 29.03
N CYS A 883 12.32 -42.65 28.77
CA CYS A 883 11.85 -41.55 27.93
C CYS A 883 11.80 -40.21 28.70
N TYR A 884 11.69 -39.09 27.98
CA TYR A 884 11.69 -37.76 28.60
C TYR A 884 10.61 -37.59 29.68
N SER A 885 9.40 -38.16 29.48
CA SER A 885 8.31 -38.08 30.47
C SER A 885 8.64 -38.84 31.77
N GLN A 886 9.20 -40.04 31.68
CA GLN A 886 9.60 -40.85 32.84
C GLN A 886 10.68 -40.16 33.69
N CYS A 887 11.70 -39.56 33.05
CA CYS A 887 12.71 -38.78 33.78
C CYS A 887 12.12 -37.54 34.45
N LYS A 888 11.20 -36.85 33.77
CA LYS A 888 10.56 -35.64 34.31
C LYS A 888 9.67 -35.97 35.52
N GLU A 889 8.94 -37.07 35.50
CA GLU A 889 8.12 -37.55 36.63
C GLU A 889 8.97 -37.93 37.84
N ALA A 890 10.06 -38.67 37.64
CA ALA A 890 10.99 -39.00 38.72
C ALA A 890 11.60 -37.75 39.38
N GLN A 891 11.87 -36.69 38.59
CA GLN A 891 12.35 -35.41 39.12
C GLN A 891 11.28 -34.61 39.87
N LEU A 892 10.04 -34.63 39.41
CA LEU A 892 8.90 -33.98 40.07
C LEU A 892 8.62 -34.59 41.44
N ALA A 893 8.80 -35.90 41.61
CA ALA A 893 8.71 -36.58 42.90
C ALA A 893 9.74 -36.05 43.93
N ILE A 894 10.94 -35.64 43.47
CA ILE A 894 12.00 -35.05 44.31
C ILE A 894 11.67 -33.60 44.73
N LEU A 895 10.90 -32.86 43.93
CA LEU A 895 10.48 -31.47 44.19
C LEU A 895 9.24 -31.38 45.12
N HIS A 896 8.43 -32.44 45.17
CA HIS A 896 7.16 -32.49 45.90
C HIS A 896 7.28 -32.20 47.43
N PRO A 897 8.29 -32.71 48.16
CA PRO A 897 8.48 -32.39 49.58
C PRO A 897 8.82 -30.91 49.84
N LEU A 898 9.61 -30.29 48.96
CA LEU A 898 10.00 -28.87 49.08
C LEU A 898 8.83 -27.92 48.80
N HIS A 899 7.94 -28.29 47.86
CA HIS A 899 6.70 -27.56 47.61
C HIS A 899 5.77 -27.61 48.84
N LYS A 900 5.65 -28.78 49.49
CA LYS A 900 4.86 -28.94 50.71
C LYS A 900 5.37 -28.07 51.88
N VAL A 901 6.70 -27.92 52.03
CA VAL A 901 7.30 -27.00 53.02
C VAL A 901 6.92 -25.54 52.73
N ARG A 902 6.92 -25.15 51.45
CA ARG A 902 6.57 -23.78 51.03
C ARG A 902 5.10 -23.46 51.31
N ASP A 903 4.20 -24.41 51.04
CA ASP A 903 2.77 -24.23 51.29
C ASP A 903 2.45 -24.14 52.79
N LEU A 904 3.08 -24.97 53.62
CA LEU A 904 2.94 -24.89 55.09
C LEU A 904 3.40 -23.53 55.64
N LYS A 905 4.50 -22.98 55.12
CA LYS A 905 4.98 -21.63 55.49
C LYS A 905 4.04 -20.52 55.01
N GLN A 906 3.41 -20.69 53.84
CA GLN A 906 2.44 -19.73 53.32
C GLN A 906 1.15 -19.75 54.16
N GLN A 907 0.68 -20.92 54.56
CA GLN A 907 -0.48 -21.07 55.46
C GLN A 907 -0.18 -20.47 56.85
N ALA A 908 1.03 -20.70 57.40
CA ALA A 908 1.45 -20.05 58.65
C ALA A 908 1.41 -18.51 58.54
N LYS A 909 1.83 -17.96 57.39
CA LYS A 909 1.78 -16.52 57.12
C LYS A 909 0.35 -15.97 57.02
N VAL A 910 -0.58 -16.77 56.49
CA VAL A 910 -2.02 -16.41 56.46
C VAL A 910 -2.62 -16.45 57.86
N SER A 911 -2.32 -17.48 58.67
CA SER A 911 -2.77 -17.57 60.06
C SER A 911 -2.22 -16.42 60.93
N LEU A 912 -0.97 -15.97 60.71
CA LEU A 912 -0.42 -14.78 61.35
C LEU A 912 -1.18 -13.50 60.97
N LYS A 913 -1.57 -13.34 59.70
CA LYS A 913 -2.38 -12.19 59.25
C LYS A 913 -3.79 -12.18 59.83
N GLN A 914 -4.31 -13.35 60.20
CA GLN A 914 -5.61 -13.51 60.84
C GLN A 914 -5.55 -13.46 62.39
N GLY A 915 -4.35 -13.30 62.97
CA GLY A 915 -4.15 -13.15 64.42
C GLY A 915 -3.97 -14.46 65.22
N ASP A 916 -3.99 -15.63 64.57
CA ASP A 916 -3.84 -16.93 65.23
C ASP A 916 -2.38 -17.38 65.26
N VAL A 917 -1.65 -16.92 66.28
CA VAL A 917 -0.20 -17.15 66.44
C VAL A 917 0.12 -18.60 66.78
N SER A 918 -0.72 -19.28 67.58
CA SER A 918 -0.50 -20.67 67.98
C SER A 918 -0.55 -21.62 66.79
N ARG A 919 -1.52 -21.44 65.89
CA ARG A 919 -1.63 -22.22 64.67
C ARG A 919 -0.48 -21.95 63.70
N ALA A 920 -0.04 -20.70 63.60
CA ALA A 920 1.10 -20.36 62.76
C ALA A 920 2.40 -21.04 63.22
N ASN A 921 2.65 -21.09 64.53
CA ASN A 921 3.84 -21.77 65.07
C ASN A 921 3.79 -23.29 64.82
N ALA A 922 2.63 -23.93 65.03
CA ALA A 922 2.47 -25.36 64.74
C ALA A 922 2.70 -25.70 63.25
N LEU A 923 2.26 -24.84 62.32
CA LEU A 923 2.49 -24.99 60.89
C LEU A 923 3.96 -24.79 60.51
N LEU A 924 4.67 -23.89 61.19
CA LEU A 924 6.11 -23.69 60.99
C LEU A 924 6.92 -24.89 61.48
N ASP A 925 6.58 -25.46 62.64
CA ASP A 925 7.24 -26.67 63.18
C ASP A 925 7.03 -27.87 62.26
N LEU A 926 5.80 -28.07 61.77
CA LEU A 926 5.49 -29.09 60.76
C LEU A 926 6.31 -28.91 59.47
N SER A 927 6.51 -27.66 59.04
CA SER A 927 7.36 -27.37 57.86
C SER A 927 8.83 -27.76 58.10
N GLN A 928 9.32 -27.62 59.33
CA GLN A 928 10.68 -28.03 59.70
C GLN A 928 10.83 -29.55 59.77
N ILE A 929 9.83 -30.26 60.30
CA ILE A 929 9.81 -31.73 60.35
C ILE A 929 9.82 -32.33 58.93
N VAL A 930 8.97 -31.82 58.04
CA VAL A 930 8.92 -32.27 56.62
C VAL A 930 10.26 -32.01 55.91
N PHE A 931 10.91 -30.87 56.20
CA PHE A 931 12.21 -30.54 55.65
C PHE A 931 13.34 -31.42 56.23
N ALA A 932 13.29 -31.73 57.53
CA ALA A 932 14.27 -32.60 58.18
C ALA A 932 14.18 -34.06 57.68
N GLY A 933 12.96 -34.58 57.46
CA GLY A 933 12.74 -35.89 56.84
C GLY A 933 13.32 -35.96 55.41
N TYR A 934 13.07 -34.94 54.59
CA TYR A 934 13.68 -34.80 53.26
C TYR A 934 15.22 -34.81 53.30
N CYS A 935 15.84 -34.18 54.30
CA CYS A 935 17.29 -34.18 54.47
C CYS A 935 17.87 -35.52 54.98
N GLN A 936 17.09 -36.31 55.73
CA GLN A 936 17.50 -37.65 56.18
C GLN A 936 17.44 -38.68 55.04
N ASP A 937 16.40 -38.65 54.21
CA ASP A 937 16.27 -39.54 53.05
C ASP A 937 17.42 -39.32 52.05
N ARG A 938 17.84 -38.06 51.83
CA ARG A 938 19.02 -37.76 50.99
C ARG A 938 20.37 -38.23 51.56
N LYS A 939 20.51 -38.35 52.89
CA LYS A 939 21.75 -38.85 53.50
C LYS A 939 21.89 -40.37 53.35
N GLN A 940 20.80 -41.10 53.13
CA GLN A 940 20.83 -42.54 52.85
C GLN A 940 21.13 -42.87 51.37
N GLU A 941 20.90 -41.93 50.46
CA GLU A 941 21.17 -42.08 49.01
C GLU A 941 22.60 -41.67 48.58
N SER A 942 23.46 -41.22 49.50
CA SER A 942 24.88 -40.97 49.23
C SER A 942 25.78 -41.93 50.02
N PRO A 943 26.41 -42.95 49.40
CA PRO A 943 27.59 -43.55 49.99
C PRO A 943 28.75 -42.55 49.88
N SER A 944 29.46 -42.37 50.98
CA SER A 944 30.66 -41.55 51.12
C SER A 944 31.59 -41.61 49.91
N LYS A 945 31.71 -40.49 49.19
CA LYS A 945 32.96 -39.94 48.63
C LYS A 945 32.72 -38.53 48.09
#